data_AF-A0AAE4FTJ4-F1
#
_entry.id   AF-A0AAE4FTJ4-F1
#
_cell.length_a   1.000
_cell.length_b   1.000
_cell.length_c   1.000
_cell.angle_alpha   90.00
_cell.angle_beta   90.00
_cell.angle_gamma   90.00
#
_symmetry.space_group_name_H-M   'P 1'
#
loop_
_entity.id
_entity.type
_entity.pdbx_description
1 polymer ?
#
loop_
_entity_poly.entity_id
_entity_poly.type
_entity_poly.pdbx_seq_one_letter_code
_entity_poly.pdbx_strand_id
1 'polypeptide(L)'
;MTSPPLVSSSISYQVGGSLPNSARTYVQRAADMALFDGLMGGEFCYVLNARQMGKSSLRVQVMQRLQAAGVACAAVDITKIGSQNINSDQWYASLIGALVQGFGLGEQFQLRAWWRERAYLGPVQRLGDFVETVLLDLISTPLVIFIDEIDSLLSLPFATDDFFTWMRACYNQRVDNPAFNRLTFALMGVTTPANLIQDKQRTPFNIGRAIPLEGLALPAAAPLAQGLADLSPNPETVLQAILDWTGGQPFLTQKLCRLAQQHLLDPIPPGQETATINQLVQARVLTDWEHHDEPEHLKTIRNRILANEQRASRILGLYQHLLQTGTIPADDSSEQIELRLTGLVAYDQGQLRVFNPIYAQVFDLAWVEFQLGQLRPYGVLLQAWVESNCSDTSRLLRGESLKEALSWASDKSLSDQDYQFLAASQDWQQQETQRTLIIERQEKEAMAQANRILSQASQQARRLGQLSLAGLGLVSVIAIVVGTGLVRTSQELQSSQASLGLEQDSINILNQFPSQPLPSLVAAIENGRELLRIVGPQPLSQYPTTRPILTLNTILSRILARNQWNIAKPLVGSSLTQDGQVLTVLTDGQVQRWNIQGEKLAQAQLSTQPLVGMRFNPEGEQLALFTQAGTGEVWNLAGQPQKLFTLGNLATGLASFKFSPTQTTLAGLTNQGEVLVWAANGRLQSRFFAQAPKGFSLAYAPNGQTLVTTGNDGFIRLWTLSGQLVGAWQAGLGQAVIQKSVIFINHKKIATVGEDGILRLWTTQGQQINQWRVSLTPAYLVGASPSGETLLTLSEDNIIRLWTVNGLLQHELSGHERFVTSVDFNQRTKTLLSSDPSGRLFLWDFQPRDKLWSAGQASVWHVNFSPQGDHLATAGKDGSLKLWQLNGQLSQRIQASSQGMNTVEFSPDGQSLAFGGDDGTVGIWPLQQHPNSVLSLQPPGPAIYAVDFSGDGQYLAAAGKTGEILVWSGPFTATADQFPAWPPQSARKFHGHTGAIWGLRFLPPTPGAENSPTSTVVSTGQDGWVRFWNVKTGKLIREFNPQQGWLTSLNITPDGKTVIVAGEGGIIGLWELNGRKIRQFRGHMSSILSLGLSQDGEMIVSAGQDGIVSVWALSGQPIATVNDQAGISYTLDVSPAASQHLAVAGQNDQVYLMPLYSLPDLIQQGCHWLNDFRVTHLTAQAACPAPPNRH
;
A
#
# COMPACT_ATOMS: atom_id res chain seq x y z
N MET A 1 -1.86 -61.18 -51.53
CA MET A 1 -1.29 -60.49 -50.35
C MET A 1 -1.28 -59.01 -50.65
N THR A 2 -1.92 -58.25 -49.78
CA THR A 2 -2.42 -56.87 -49.95
C THR A 2 -1.31 -55.82 -49.91
N SER A 3 -1.35 -54.90 -50.87
CA SER A 3 -0.61 -53.63 -50.89
C SER A 3 -1.17 -52.65 -49.84
N PRO A 4 -0.34 -51.82 -49.19
CA PRO A 4 -0.79 -50.88 -48.16
C PRO A 4 -1.46 -49.64 -48.77
N PRO A 5 -2.31 -48.91 -48.02
CA PRO A 5 -3.10 -47.81 -48.54
C PRO A 5 -2.26 -46.53 -48.71
N LEU A 6 -2.53 -45.80 -49.80
CA LEU A 6 -2.06 -44.44 -50.06
C LEU A 6 -2.61 -43.50 -48.99
N VAL A 7 -1.76 -43.06 -48.06
CA VAL A 7 -2.07 -42.00 -47.10
C VAL A 7 -2.05 -40.66 -47.85
N SER A 8 -3.21 -40.06 -48.10
CA SER A 8 -3.33 -38.64 -48.43
C SER A 8 -2.88 -37.82 -47.20
N SER A 9 -1.62 -37.38 -47.16
CA SER A 9 -1.09 -36.60 -46.05
C SER A 9 -1.58 -35.14 -46.14
N SER A 10 -2.72 -34.82 -45.52
CA SER A 10 -3.22 -33.45 -45.40
C SER A 10 -2.22 -32.59 -44.60
N ILE A 11 -1.76 -31.48 -45.18
CA ILE A 11 -0.88 -30.52 -44.50
C ILE A 11 -1.67 -29.84 -43.36
N SER A 12 -1.18 -29.96 -42.13
CA SER A 12 -1.74 -29.30 -40.96
C SER A 12 -0.95 -28.03 -40.63
N TYR A 13 -1.60 -26.87 -40.70
CA TYR A 13 -1.02 -25.60 -40.21
C TYR A 13 -0.88 -25.63 -38.70
N GLN A 14 0.16 -24.99 -38.17
CA GLN A 14 0.42 -24.88 -36.72
C GLN A 14 0.43 -23.41 -36.33
N VAL A 15 -0.54 -23.04 -35.48
CA VAL A 15 -0.71 -21.68 -34.96
C VAL A 15 -0.12 -21.62 -33.56
N GLY A 16 0.91 -20.79 -33.36
CA GLY A 16 1.62 -20.66 -32.09
C GLY A 16 2.70 -21.72 -31.86
N GLY A 17 3.63 -21.40 -30.95
CA GLY A 17 4.80 -22.24 -30.65
C GLY A 17 5.86 -22.24 -31.76
N SER A 18 6.90 -23.07 -31.57
CA SER A 18 7.94 -23.27 -32.60
C SER A 18 7.55 -24.41 -33.53
N LEU A 19 7.86 -24.24 -34.82
CA LEU A 19 7.69 -25.28 -35.82
C LEU A 19 8.87 -26.26 -35.74
N PRO A 20 8.63 -27.58 -35.65
CA PRO A 20 9.71 -28.55 -35.71
C PRO A 20 10.35 -28.57 -37.09
N ASN A 21 11.56 -29.11 -37.21
CA ASN A 21 12.26 -29.19 -38.49
C ASN A 21 11.48 -29.92 -39.58
N SER A 22 10.72 -30.95 -39.22
CA SER A 22 9.92 -31.73 -40.17
C SER A 22 8.66 -31.00 -40.65
N ALA A 23 8.37 -29.79 -40.15
CA ALA A 23 7.18 -29.05 -40.52
C ALA A 23 7.25 -28.58 -41.98
N ARG A 24 6.43 -29.18 -42.85
CA ARG A 24 6.26 -28.77 -44.25
C ARG A 24 5.70 -27.35 -44.41
N THR A 25 5.16 -26.79 -43.32
CA THR A 25 4.61 -25.42 -43.26
C THR A 25 5.66 -24.37 -42.82
N TYR A 26 6.92 -24.76 -42.57
CA TYR A 26 7.98 -23.78 -42.34
C TYR A 26 8.34 -23.08 -43.65
N VAL A 27 8.37 -21.75 -43.61
CA VAL A 27 8.76 -20.91 -44.75
C VAL A 27 10.18 -20.39 -44.52
N GLN A 28 11.10 -20.79 -45.38
CA GLN A 28 12.48 -20.29 -45.34
C GLN A 28 12.52 -18.83 -45.81
N ARG A 29 13.23 -17.99 -45.06
CA ARG A 29 13.42 -16.56 -45.34
C ARG A 29 14.89 -16.25 -45.57
N ALA A 30 15.17 -15.03 -46.02
CA ALA A 30 16.54 -14.51 -46.11
C ALA A 30 17.28 -14.56 -44.76
N ALA A 31 16.54 -14.35 -43.66
CA ALA A 31 17.05 -14.43 -42.29
C ALA A 31 17.66 -15.80 -41.94
N ASP A 32 17.14 -16.90 -42.51
CA ASP A 32 17.65 -18.26 -42.30
C ASP A 32 19.10 -18.40 -42.78
N MET A 33 19.36 -17.93 -44.01
CA MET A 33 20.69 -17.97 -44.59
C MET A 33 21.60 -16.94 -43.91
N ALA A 34 21.11 -15.72 -43.68
CA ALA A 34 21.90 -14.67 -43.04
C ALA A 34 22.36 -15.04 -41.62
N LEU A 35 21.49 -15.65 -40.81
CA LEU A 35 21.84 -16.12 -39.47
C LEU A 35 22.78 -17.33 -39.53
N PHE A 36 22.53 -18.28 -40.44
CA PHE A 36 23.41 -19.43 -40.62
C PHE A 36 24.82 -19.02 -41.04
N ASP A 37 24.95 -18.18 -42.09
CA ASP A 37 26.23 -17.73 -42.62
C ASP A 37 26.99 -16.88 -41.60
N GLY A 38 26.30 -15.98 -40.88
CA GLY A 38 26.91 -15.18 -39.81
C GLY A 38 27.46 -16.04 -38.68
N LEU A 39 26.68 -17.02 -38.20
CA LEU A 39 27.12 -17.92 -37.13
C LEU A 39 28.25 -18.86 -37.57
N MET A 40 28.21 -19.36 -38.81
CA MET A 40 29.31 -20.13 -39.42
C MET A 40 30.59 -19.30 -39.57
N GLY A 41 30.46 -18.01 -39.86
CA GLY A 41 31.57 -17.05 -39.90
C GLY A 41 32.10 -16.63 -38.53
N GLY A 42 31.48 -17.09 -37.44
CA GLY A 42 31.85 -16.74 -36.07
C GLY A 42 31.34 -15.36 -35.60
N GLU A 43 30.40 -14.76 -36.32
CA GLU A 43 29.82 -13.45 -35.98
C GLU A 43 28.85 -13.56 -34.79
N PHE A 44 28.90 -12.61 -33.86
CA PHE A 44 27.88 -12.47 -32.83
C PHE A 44 26.57 -12.01 -33.48
N CYS A 45 25.52 -12.83 -33.51
CA CYS A 45 24.26 -12.48 -34.17
C CYS A 45 23.14 -12.20 -33.17
N TYR A 46 22.18 -11.33 -33.54
CA TYR A 46 20.96 -11.14 -32.75
C TYR A 46 19.70 -10.93 -33.60
N VAL A 47 18.60 -11.53 -33.16
CA VAL A 47 17.26 -11.48 -33.76
C VAL A 47 16.29 -10.88 -32.75
N LEU A 48 16.24 -9.55 -32.69
CA LEU A 48 15.39 -8.81 -31.76
C LEU A 48 14.20 -8.23 -32.52
N ASN A 49 13.00 -8.79 -32.31
CA ASN A 49 11.80 -8.43 -33.07
C ASN A 49 10.51 -8.73 -32.26
N ALA A 50 9.37 -8.19 -32.70
CA ALA A 50 8.05 -8.39 -32.10
C ALA A 50 7.69 -9.88 -31.90
N ARG A 51 6.73 -10.14 -31.00
CA ARG A 51 6.18 -11.49 -30.77
C ARG A 51 5.58 -12.05 -32.06
N GLN A 52 5.54 -13.38 -32.15
CA GLN A 52 4.87 -14.08 -33.26
C GLN A 52 5.45 -13.89 -34.68
N MET A 53 6.71 -13.41 -34.79
CA MET A 53 7.45 -13.32 -36.07
C MET A 53 8.24 -14.59 -36.45
N GLY A 54 8.05 -15.70 -35.73
CA GLY A 54 8.70 -16.98 -36.03
C GLY A 54 10.18 -17.07 -35.64
N LYS A 55 10.61 -16.35 -34.59
CA LYS A 55 12.00 -16.36 -34.09
C LYS A 55 12.44 -17.75 -33.61
N SER A 56 11.62 -18.40 -32.77
CA SER A 56 11.97 -19.72 -32.24
C SER A 56 12.00 -20.80 -33.32
N SER A 57 11.14 -20.71 -34.35
CA SER A 57 11.21 -21.59 -35.52
C SER A 57 12.49 -21.37 -36.33
N LEU A 58 12.90 -20.12 -36.54
CA LEU A 58 14.18 -19.78 -37.18
C LEU A 58 15.37 -20.39 -36.41
N ARG A 59 15.37 -20.29 -35.07
CA ARG A 59 16.40 -20.93 -34.23
C ARG A 59 16.48 -22.43 -34.46
N VAL A 60 15.34 -23.13 -34.42
CA VAL A 60 15.29 -24.59 -34.59
C VAL A 60 15.91 -25.00 -35.93
N GLN A 61 15.56 -24.29 -37.00
CA GLN A 61 16.01 -24.57 -38.36
C GLN A 61 17.52 -24.30 -38.53
N VAL A 62 17.99 -23.14 -38.07
CA VAL A 62 19.41 -22.78 -38.18
C VAL A 62 20.28 -23.64 -37.27
N MET A 63 19.86 -23.90 -36.04
CA MET A 63 20.56 -24.76 -35.09
C MET A 63 20.77 -26.17 -35.68
N GLN A 64 19.76 -26.74 -36.33
CA GLN A 64 19.92 -28.04 -36.97
C GLN A 64 20.87 -28.00 -38.16
N ARG A 65 20.81 -26.96 -39.01
CA ARG A 65 21.74 -26.81 -40.13
C ARG A 65 23.19 -26.70 -39.64
N LEU A 66 23.41 -25.96 -38.55
CA LEU A 66 24.72 -25.86 -37.89
C LEU A 66 25.19 -27.22 -37.36
N GLN A 67 24.32 -27.96 -36.69
CA GLN A 67 24.63 -29.32 -36.21
C GLN A 67 24.97 -30.27 -37.37
N ALA A 68 24.25 -30.21 -38.48
CA ALA A 68 24.55 -30.98 -39.68
C ALA A 68 25.89 -30.58 -40.33
N ALA A 69 26.32 -29.33 -40.14
CA ALA A 69 27.63 -28.83 -40.55
C ALA A 69 28.76 -29.12 -39.55
N GLY A 70 28.49 -29.89 -38.49
CA GLY A 70 29.49 -30.29 -37.49
C GLY A 70 29.73 -29.28 -36.37
N VAL A 71 28.81 -28.32 -36.17
CA VAL A 71 28.87 -27.32 -35.10
C VAL A 71 28.07 -27.81 -33.89
N ALA A 72 28.68 -27.78 -32.70
CA ALA A 72 27.97 -28.08 -31.46
C ALA A 72 27.02 -26.92 -31.12
N CYS A 73 25.78 -27.18 -30.71
CA CYS A 73 24.83 -26.11 -30.39
C CYS A 73 24.11 -26.38 -29.08
N ALA A 74 23.93 -25.33 -28.29
CA ALA A 74 23.04 -25.33 -27.12
C ALA A 74 22.04 -24.17 -27.23
N ALA A 75 20.81 -24.39 -26.77
CA ALA A 75 19.80 -23.36 -26.68
C ALA A 75 19.37 -23.17 -25.23
N VAL A 76 19.53 -21.96 -24.72
CA VAL A 76 19.13 -21.56 -23.37
C VAL A 76 17.89 -20.68 -23.48
N ASP A 77 16.81 -21.12 -22.86
CA ASP A 77 15.59 -20.34 -22.69
C ASP A 77 15.63 -19.64 -21.33
N ILE A 78 15.76 -18.31 -21.33
CA ILE A 78 15.92 -17.53 -20.09
C ILE A 78 14.70 -17.68 -19.16
N THR A 79 13.50 -17.90 -19.72
CA THR A 79 12.29 -18.09 -18.90
C THR A 79 12.35 -19.37 -18.08
N LYS A 80 13.00 -20.44 -18.59
CA LYS A 80 13.07 -21.75 -17.94
C LYS A 80 14.08 -21.82 -16.80
N ILE A 81 15.09 -20.95 -16.81
CA ILE A 81 16.10 -20.88 -15.75
C ILE A 81 15.68 -19.98 -14.58
N GLY A 82 14.49 -19.37 -14.64
CA GLY A 82 13.88 -18.54 -13.60
C GLY A 82 13.99 -17.04 -13.88
N SER A 83 12.85 -16.34 -13.86
CA SER A 83 12.76 -14.90 -14.16
C SER A 83 12.15 -14.06 -13.02
N GLN A 84 11.51 -14.69 -12.03
CA GLN A 84 10.91 -14.03 -10.86
C GLN A 84 11.38 -14.74 -9.58
N ASN A 85 11.79 -13.96 -8.55
CA ASN A 85 12.24 -14.47 -7.25
C ASN A 85 13.51 -15.37 -7.26
N ILE A 86 14.38 -15.24 -8.26
CA ILE A 86 15.70 -15.90 -8.33
C ILE A 86 16.83 -14.90 -8.04
N ASN A 87 17.87 -15.32 -7.32
CA ASN A 87 19.05 -14.49 -7.10
C ASN A 87 20.13 -14.73 -8.18
N SER A 88 21.13 -13.85 -8.23
CA SER A 88 22.20 -13.91 -9.24
C SER A 88 22.96 -15.25 -9.23
N ASP A 89 23.36 -15.76 -8.06
CA ASP A 89 24.12 -17.03 -7.97
C ASP A 89 23.32 -18.23 -8.52
N GLN A 90 22.03 -18.32 -8.18
CA GLN A 90 21.13 -19.36 -8.68
C GLN A 90 20.89 -19.25 -10.18
N TRP A 91 20.78 -18.02 -10.71
CA TRP A 91 20.54 -17.78 -12.11
C TRP A 91 21.73 -18.20 -12.98
N TYR A 92 22.96 -17.80 -12.62
CA TYR A 92 24.16 -18.21 -13.36
C TYR A 92 24.44 -19.72 -13.22
N ALA A 93 24.19 -20.32 -12.05
CA ALA A 93 24.26 -21.78 -11.89
C ALA A 93 23.28 -22.49 -12.82
N SER A 94 22.04 -21.98 -12.94
CA SER A 94 21.01 -22.54 -13.81
C SER A 94 21.33 -22.33 -15.29
N LEU A 95 21.94 -21.20 -15.66
CA LEU A 95 22.47 -20.95 -17.00
C LEU A 95 23.55 -21.97 -17.38
N ILE A 96 24.52 -22.23 -16.50
CA ILE A 96 25.53 -23.28 -16.75
C ILE A 96 24.85 -24.65 -16.82
N GLY A 97 23.89 -24.93 -15.94
CA GLY A 97 23.10 -26.16 -16.00
C GLY A 97 22.42 -26.37 -17.35
N ALA A 98 21.84 -25.31 -17.91
CA ALA A 98 21.23 -25.33 -19.23
C ALA A 98 22.26 -25.57 -20.35
N LEU A 99 23.47 -24.99 -20.25
CA LEU A 99 24.56 -25.24 -21.20
C LEU A 99 25.07 -26.68 -21.12
N VAL A 100 25.29 -27.20 -19.90
CA VAL A 100 25.70 -28.60 -19.66
C VAL A 100 24.69 -29.57 -20.24
N GLN A 101 23.40 -29.33 -20.01
CA GLN A 101 22.34 -30.13 -20.61
C GLN A 101 22.29 -29.98 -22.13
N GLY A 102 22.37 -28.74 -22.63
CA GLY A 102 22.26 -28.43 -24.06
C GLY A 102 23.39 -29.02 -24.91
N PHE A 103 24.60 -29.10 -24.37
CA PHE A 103 25.74 -29.74 -25.01
C PHE A 103 25.92 -31.22 -24.64
N GLY A 104 25.05 -31.80 -23.79
CA GLY A 104 25.13 -33.21 -23.42
C GLY A 104 26.30 -33.58 -22.50
N LEU A 105 26.77 -32.66 -21.66
CA LEU A 105 27.95 -32.82 -20.80
C LEU A 105 27.64 -33.41 -19.41
N GLY A 106 26.39 -33.78 -19.13
CA GLY A 106 25.93 -34.16 -17.78
C GLY A 106 26.64 -35.37 -17.15
N GLU A 107 27.16 -36.28 -17.96
CA GLU A 107 27.95 -37.44 -17.47
C GLU A 107 29.41 -37.07 -17.20
N GLN A 108 29.94 -36.04 -17.87
CA GLN A 108 31.35 -35.64 -17.82
C GLN A 108 31.59 -34.47 -16.85
N PHE A 109 30.53 -33.73 -16.50
CA PHE A 109 30.62 -32.52 -15.68
C PHE A 109 29.58 -32.49 -14.55
N GLN A 110 30.06 -32.44 -13.31
CA GLN A 110 29.23 -32.40 -12.11
C GLN A 110 29.04 -30.95 -11.62
N LEU A 111 28.05 -30.25 -12.17
CA LEU A 111 27.78 -28.83 -11.88
C LEU A 111 27.73 -28.49 -10.39
N ARG A 112 27.00 -29.27 -9.58
CA ARG A 112 26.80 -28.95 -8.16
C ARG A 112 28.11 -28.94 -7.37
N ALA A 113 29.02 -29.87 -7.66
CA ALA A 113 30.33 -29.92 -7.01
C ALA A 113 31.23 -28.79 -7.52
N TRP A 114 31.34 -28.66 -8.85
CA TRP A 114 32.18 -27.67 -9.50
C TRP A 114 31.81 -26.22 -9.13
N TRP A 115 30.52 -25.92 -9.04
CA TRP A 115 30.01 -24.60 -8.66
C TRP A 115 30.34 -24.25 -7.20
N ARG A 116 30.23 -25.22 -6.28
CA ARG A 116 30.54 -25.04 -4.86
C ARG A 116 32.03 -24.82 -4.61
N GLU A 117 32.89 -25.55 -5.31
CA GLU A 117 34.36 -25.42 -5.19
C GLU A 117 34.84 -24.01 -5.59
N ARG A 118 34.11 -23.34 -6.48
CA ARG A 118 34.41 -21.98 -6.94
C ARG A 118 33.65 -20.89 -6.20
N ALA A 119 33.18 -21.22 -4.99
CA ALA A 119 32.65 -20.36 -3.92
C ALA A 119 33.12 -18.89 -3.95
N TYR A 120 34.43 -18.72 -4.15
CA TYR A 120 35.18 -17.48 -4.03
C TYR A 120 35.12 -16.57 -5.26
N LEU A 121 34.68 -17.08 -6.42
CA LEU A 121 34.48 -16.29 -7.64
C LEU A 121 33.06 -15.72 -7.68
N GLY A 122 32.90 -14.52 -8.26
CA GLY A 122 31.59 -13.98 -8.57
C GLY A 122 30.83 -14.84 -9.59
N PRO A 123 29.49 -14.82 -9.62
CA PRO A 123 28.70 -15.69 -10.50
C PRO A 123 29.07 -15.63 -12.00
N VAL A 124 29.31 -14.42 -12.53
CA VAL A 124 29.76 -14.20 -13.92
C VAL A 124 31.17 -14.72 -14.15
N GLN A 125 32.06 -14.58 -13.16
CA GLN A 125 33.42 -15.11 -13.24
C GLN A 125 33.42 -16.65 -13.26
N ARG A 126 32.50 -17.29 -12.51
CA ARG A 126 32.30 -18.75 -12.62
C ARG A 126 31.77 -19.15 -13.99
N LEU A 127 30.89 -18.36 -14.60
CA LEU A 127 30.46 -18.60 -15.99
C LEU A 127 31.66 -18.52 -16.96
N GLY A 128 32.51 -17.51 -16.81
CA GLY A 128 33.75 -17.39 -17.59
C GLY A 128 34.69 -18.57 -17.40
N ASP A 129 34.97 -18.94 -16.15
CA ASP A 129 35.83 -20.07 -15.81
C ASP A 129 35.27 -21.40 -16.34
N PHE A 130 33.95 -21.61 -16.29
CA PHE A 130 33.30 -22.78 -16.87
C PHE A 130 33.49 -22.82 -18.39
N VAL A 131 33.25 -21.71 -19.08
CA VAL A 131 33.39 -21.67 -20.54
C VAL A 131 34.83 -21.93 -20.96
N GLU A 132 35.79 -21.33 -20.27
CA GLU A 132 37.21 -21.45 -20.60
C GLU A 132 37.80 -22.81 -20.24
N THR A 133 37.57 -23.30 -19.01
CA THR A 133 38.26 -24.49 -18.48
C THR A 133 37.51 -25.79 -18.70
N VAL A 134 36.22 -25.73 -19.03
CA VAL A 134 35.37 -26.92 -19.20
C VAL A 134 34.78 -26.97 -20.59
N LEU A 135 34.01 -25.95 -20.99
CA LEU A 135 33.25 -26.01 -22.24
C LEU A 135 34.17 -26.06 -23.47
N LEU A 136 35.18 -25.18 -23.53
CA LEU A 136 36.13 -25.13 -24.63
C LEU A 136 37.13 -26.29 -24.62
N ASP A 137 37.37 -26.92 -23.48
CA ASP A 137 38.27 -28.09 -23.36
C ASP A 137 37.58 -29.39 -23.80
N LEU A 138 36.32 -29.60 -23.35
CA LEU A 138 35.56 -30.82 -23.66
C LEU A 138 35.00 -30.84 -25.09
N ILE A 139 34.74 -29.68 -25.69
CA ILE A 139 34.23 -29.58 -27.06
C ILE A 139 35.34 -29.04 -27.95
N SER A 140 35.80 -29.80 -28.94
CA SER A 140 36.87 -29.41 -29.86
C SER A 140 36.39 -28.81 -31.19
N THR A 141 35.10 -28.98 -31.52
CA THR A 141 34.47 -28.40 -32.72
C THR A 141 34.05 -26.93 -32.49
N PRO A 142 33.67 -26.19 -33.54
CA PRO A 142 32.96 -24.92 -33.38
C PRO A 142 31.67 -25.12 -32.57
N LEU A 143 31.32 -24.13 -31.75
CA LEU A 143 30.13 -24.19 -30.90
C LEU A 143 29.36 -22.87 -30.87
N VAL A 144 28.03 -22.98 -30.88
CA VAL A 144 27.10 -21.85 -30.88
C VAL A 144 26.15 -21.95 -29.70
N ILE A 145 26.05 -20.85 -28.93
CA ILE A 145 25.11 -20.70 -27.82
C ILE A 145 23.96 -19.79 -28.27
N PHE A 146 22.78 -20.36 -28.40
CA PHE A 146 21.54 -19.62 -28.63
C PHE A 146 20.93 -19.22 -27.29
N ILE A 147 20.63 -17.94 -27.11
CA ILE A 147 19.92 -17.42 -25.94
C ILE A 147 18.56 -16.89 -26.41
N ASP A 148 17.50 -17.59 -26.02
CA ASP A 148 16.11 -17.32 -26.38
C ASP A 148 15.39 -16.60 -25.24
N GLU A 149 14.34 -15.82 -25.58
CA GLU A 149 13.58 -14.98 -24.64
C GLU A 149 14.47 -14.04 -23.80
N ILE A 150 15.49 -13.42 -24.43
CA ILE A 150 16.47 -12.53 -23.76
C ILE A 150 15.80 -11.35 -23.03
N ASP A 151 14.61 -10.92 -23.45
CA ASP A 151 13.84 -9.87 -22.77
C ASP A 151 13.40 -10.25 -21.35
N SER A 152 13.42 -11.54 -21.01
CA SER A 152 13.19 -12.03 -19.64
C SER A 152 14.28 -11.59 -18.65
N LEU A 153 15.44 -11.12 -19.12
CA LEU A 153 16.45 -10.51 -18.25
C LEU A 153 15.93 -9.23 -17.58
N LEU A 154 15.01 -8.50 -18.23
CA LEU A 154 14.48 -7.23 -17.74
C LEU A 154 13.62 -7.39 -16.48
N SER A 155 13.12 -8.59 -16.19
CA SER A 155 12.34 -8.89 -14.98
C SER A 155 13.19 -9.39 -13.82
N LEU A 156 14.51 -9.57 -13.99
CA LEU A 156 15.37 -10.07 -12.93
C LEU A 156 15.58 -9.00 -11.85
N PRO A 157 15.62 -9.38 -10.55
CA PRO A 157 15.78 -8.43 -9.45
C PRO A 157 17.23 -7.94 -9.25
N PHE A 158 18.13 -8.17 -10.21
CA PHE A 158 19.54 -7.80 -10.16
C PHE A 158 20.05 -7.36 -11.54
N ALA A 159 21.10 -6.54 -11.57
CA ALA A 159 21.68 -6.04 -12.82
C ALA A 159 22.34 -7.16 -13.66
N THR A 160 22.09 -7.16 -14.96
CA THR A 160 22.62 -8.15 -15.91
C THR A 160 23.72 -7.60 -16.83
N ASP A 161 24.16 -6.36 -16.64
CA ASP A 161 25.18 -5.72 -17.49
C ASP A 161 26.51 -6.50 -17.50
N ASP A 162 26.85 -7.17 -16.40
CA ASP A 162 28.05 -8.03 -16.32
C ASP A 162 27.96 -9.27 -17.23
N PHE A 163 26.75 -9.80 -17.49
CA PHE A 163 26.55 -10.90 -18.44
C PHE A 163 26.89 -10.47 -19.88
N PHE A 164 26.41 -9.29 -20.28
CA PHE A 164 26.71 -8.71 -21.59
C PHE A 164 28.18 -8.31 -21.72
N THR A 165 28.77 -7.79 -20.65
CA THR A 165 30.20 -7.50 -20.57
C THR A 165 31.03 -8.77 -20.73
N TRP A 166 30.61 -9.88 -20.13
CA TRP A 166 31.26 -11.18 -20.27
C TRP A 166 31.17 -11.73 -21.71
N MET A 167 30.02 -11.63 -22.38
CA MET A 167 29.90 -12.02 -23.78
C MET A 167 30.85 -11.20 -24.68
N ARG A 168 30.97 -9.89 -24.43
CA ARG A 168 31.93 -9.04 -25.13
C ARG A 168 33.38 -9.44 -24.82
N ALA A 169 33.68 -9.80 -23.57
CA ALA A 169 34.99 -10.27 -23.16
C ALA A 169 35.38 -11.57 -23.89
N CYS A 170 34.44 -12.50 -24.07
CA CYS A 170 34.67 -13.73 -24.85
C CYS A 170 35.05 -13.43 -26.31
N TYR A 171 34.42 -12.43 -26.92
CA TYR A 171 34.78 -12.00 -28.28
C TYR A 171 36.18 -11.39 -28.34
N ASN A 172 36.53 -10.53 -27.39
CA ASN A 172 37.86 -9.90 -27.33
C ASN A 172 38.97 -10.94 -27.06
N GLN A 173 38.69 -11.97 -26.27
CA GLN A 173 39.63 -13.07 -25.98
C GLN A 173 40.05 -13.87 -27.22
N ARG A 174 39.36 -13.74 -28.36
CA ARG A 174 39.74 -14.39 -29.61
C ARG A 174 41.14 -14.02 -30.11
N VAL A 175 41.63 -12.85 -29.72
CA VAL A 175 42.98 -12.36 -30.05
C VAL A 175 44.05 -13.07 -29.22
N ASP A 176 43.78 -13.25 -27.93
CA ASP A 176 44.78 -13.74 -26.96
C ASP A 176 44.71 -15.27 -26.76
N ASN A 177 43.53 -15.87 -26.91
CA ASN A 177 43.29 -17.30 -26.78
C ASN A 177 42.50 -17.84 -28.00
N PRO A 178 43.19 -18.56 -28.92
CA PRO A 178 42.57 -19.08 -30.14
C PRO A 178 41.38 -20.02 -29.91
N ALA A 179 41.24 -20.63 -28.73
CA ALA A 179 40.09 -21.48 -28.40
C ALA A 179 38.76 -20.71 -28.49
N PHE A 180 38.75 -19.41 -28.16
CA PHE A 180 37.56 -18.57 -28.22
C PHE A 180 37.08 -18.27 -29.65
N ASN A 181 37.90 -18.51 -30.69
CA ASN A 181 37.45 -18.41 -32.08
C ASN A 181 36.37 -19.45 -32.41
N ARG A 182 36.26 -20.50 -31.60
CA ARG A 182 35.26 -21.56 -31.77
C ARG A 182 33.93 -21.24 -31.09
N LEU A 183 33.85 -20.22 -30.22
CA LEU A 183 32.64 -19.86 -29.47
C LEU A 183 31.92 -18.68 -30.11
N THR A 184 30.64 -18.87 -30.44
CA THR A 184 29.77 -17.84 -31.00
C THR A 184 28.43 -17.78 -30.28
N PHE A 185 27.81 -16.59 -30.22
CA PHE A 185 26.53 -16.35 -29.55
C PHE A 185 25.45 -15.90 -30.54
N ALA A 186 24.21 -16.31 -30.28
CA ALA A 186 23.02 -15.83 -30.97
C ALA A 186 21.96 -15.39 -29.95
N LEU A 187 21.59 -14.11 -29.90
CA LEU A 187 20.53 -13.61 -29.00
C LEU A 187 19.19 -13.47 -29.72
N MET A 188 18.10 -13.83 -29.05
CA MET A 188 16.75 -13.65 -29.59
C MET A 188 15.77 -13.22 -28.50
N GLY A 189 14.85 -12.33 -28.86
CA GLY A 189 13.78 -11.90 -27.95
C GLY A 189 12.99 -10.70 -28.45
N VAL A 190 12.18 -10.10 -27.58
CA VAL A 190 11.24 -9.02 -27.88
C VAL A 190 11.63 -7.74 -27.15
N THR A 191 12.78 -7.19 -27.53
CA THR A 191 13.38 -6.00 -26.91
C THR A 191 14.25 -5.27 -27.93
N THR A 192 14.88 -4.17 -27.53
CA THR A 192 15.94 -3.51 -28.29
C THR A 192 17.29 -3.63 -27.57
N PRO A 193 18.41 -3.51 -28.30
CA PRO A 193 19.74 -3.46 -27.68
C PRO A 193 19.84 -2.46 -26.53
N ALA A 194 19.24 -1.27 -26.68
CA ALA A 194 19.29 -0.21 -25.69
C ALA A 194 18.52 -0.52 -24.40
N ASN A 195 17.50 -1.38 -24.45
CA ASN A 195 16.71 -1.74 -23.28
C ASN A 195 17.36 -2.86 -22.46
N LEU A 196 18.20 -3.69 -23.07
CA LEU A 196 18.86 -4.82 -22.41
C LEU A 196 20.04 -4.42 -21.51
N ILE A 197 20.55 -3.19 -21.64
CA ILE A 197 21.79 -2.76 -21.00
C ILE A 197 21.60 -1.36 -20.42
N GLN A 198 21.93 -1.19 -19.15
CA GLN A 198 21.85 0.12 -18.49
C GLN A 198 23.04 1.01 -18.88
N ASP A 199 24.25 0.46 -18.90
CA ASP A 199 25.46 1.15 -19.38
C ASP A 199 25.65 1.02 -20.89
N LYS A 200 25.18 2.04 -21.63
CA LYS A 200 25.28 2.11 -23.09
C LYS A 200 26.72 2.10 -23.63
N GLN A 201 27.74 2.41 -22.82
CA GLN A 201 29.14 2.39 -23.26
C GLN A 201 29.74 0.98 -23.33
N ARG A 202 29.13 0.01 -22.65
CA ARG A 202 29.68 -1.36 -22.47
C ARG A 202 28.94 -2.42 -23.30
N THR A 203 28.06 -2.00 -24.20
CA THR A 203 27.24 -2.87 -25.04
C THR A 203 28.03 -3.84 -25.96
N PRO A 204 27.66 -5.14 -26.04
CA PRO A 204 28.18 -6.09 -27.02
C PRO A 204 27.49 -5.93 -28.39
N PHE A 205 26.40 -5.17 -28.50
CA PHE A 205 25.65 -5.05 -29.74
C PHE A 205 26.40 -4.28 -30.83
N ASN A 206 27.42 -3.48 -30.47
CA ASN A 206 28.28 -2.77 -31.44
C ASN A 206 29.19 -3.70 -32.25
N ILE A 207 29.48 -4.90 -31.72
CA ILE A 207 30.26 -5.94 -32.42
C ILE A 207 29.36 -7.05 -32.96
N GLY A 208 28.04 -6.91 -32.81
CA GLY A 208 27.06 -7.90 -33.24
C GLY A 208 26.40 -7.54 -34.56
N ARG A 209 25.98 -8.56 -35.30
CA ARG A 209 25.19 -8.44 -36.53
C ARG A 209 23.71 -8.60 -36.23
N ALA A 210 22.94 -7.55 -36.47
CA ALA A 210 21.48 -7.62 -36.46
C ALA A 210 21.00 -8.47 -37.64
N ILE A 211 20.14 -9.45 -37.38
CA ILE A 211 19.46 -10.22 -38.42
C ILE A 211 18.00 -9.73 -38.49
N PRO A 212 17.62 -8.98 -39.54
CA PRO A 212 16.27 -8.50 -39.69
C PRO A 212 15.31 -9.68 -39.94
N LEU A 213 14.10 -9.56 -39.39
CA LEU A 213 13.08 -10.59 -39.54
C LEU A 213 11.81 -9.98 -40.12
N GLU A 214 11.62 -10.19 -41.41
CA GLU A 214 10.51 -9.62 -42.18
C GLU A 214 9.32 -10.59 -42.29
N GLY A 215 8.19 -10.05 -42.74
CA GLY A 215 7.00 -10.83 -43.09
C GLY A 215 7.24 -11.77 -44.27
N LEU A 216 6.35 -12.74 -44.44
CA LEU A 216 6.36 -13.71 -45.53
C LEU A 216 5.93 -13.06 -46.84
N ALA A 217 6.80 -13.12 -47.85
CA ALA A 217 6.45 -12.78 -49.23
C ALA A 217 5.86 -13.99 -49.98
N LEU A 218 5.01 -13.76 -50.98
CA LEU A 218 4.34 -14.82 -51.73
C LEU A 218 5.30 -15.88 -52.28
N PRO A 219 6.43 -15.55 -52.96
CA PRO A 219 7.31 -16.57 -53.53
C PRO A 219 7.93 -17.49 -52.47
N ALA A 220 8.22 -16.96 -51.28
CA ALA A 220 8.73 -17.75 -50.16
C ALA A 220 7.62 -18.58 -49.49
N ALA A 221 6.40 -18.04 -49.41
CA ALA A 221 5.25 -18.67 -48.77
C ALA A 221 4.60 -19.81 -49.57
N ALA A 222 5.06 -20.09 -50.80
CA ALA A 222 4.52 -21.13 -51.68
C ALA A 222 4.28 -22.51 -51.02
N PRO A 223 5.12 -23.01 -50.08
CA PRO A 223 4.83 -24.26 -49.37
C PRO A 223 3.51 -24.26 -48.60
N LEU A 224 3.04 -23.09 -48.15
CA LEU A 224 1.75 -22.95 -47.47
C LEU A 224 0.57 -23.13 -48.43
N ALA A 225 0.71 -22.85 -49.72
CA ALA A 225 -0.38 -22.99 -50.69
C ALA A 225 -0.80 -24.46 -50.89
N GLN A 226 0.11 -25.41 -50.66
CA GLN A 226 -0.16 -26.85 -50.80
C GLN A 226 -1.30 -27.33 -49.88
N GLY A 227 -1.44 -26.76 -48.68
CA GLY A 227 -2.54 -27.10 -47.78
C GLY A 227 -3.88 -26.45 -48.15
N LEU A 228 -3.89 -25.54 -49.13
CA LEU A 228 -5.10 -24.87 -49.63
C LEU A 228 -5.56 -25.43 -50.98
N ALA A 229 -4.86 -26.42 -51.53
CA ALA A 229 -5.14 -26.99 -52.85
C ALA A 229 -6.54 -27.62 -52.96
N ASP A 230 -7.07 -28.14 -51.85
CA ASP A 230 -8.42 -28.72 -51.81
C ASP A 230 -9.52 -27.64 -51.76
N LEU A 231 -9.17 -26.38 -51.44
CA LEU A 231 -10.12 -25.28 -51.30
C LEU A 231 -10.31 -24.48 -52.59
N SER A 232 -9.34 -24.45 -53.50
CA SER A 232 -9.46 -23.70 -54.77
C SER A 232 -8.53 -24.30 -55.82
N PRO A 233 -8.92 -24.31 -57.12
CA PRO A 233 -7.99 -24.64 -58.21
C PRO A 233 -6.82 -23.64 -58.34
N ASN A 234 -6.89 -22.46 -57.70
CA ASN A 234 -5.83 -21.46 -57.63
C ASN A 234 -5.39 -21.19 -56.18
N PRO A 235 -4.73 -22.16 -55.50
CA PRO A 235 -4.37 -22.03 -54.07
C PRO A 235 -3.39 -20.89 -53.79
N GLU A 236 -2.59 -20.49 -54.78
CA GLU A 236 -1.70 -19.32 -54.68
C GLU A 236 -2.48 -18.00 -54.57
N THR A 237 -3.62 -17.89 -55.25
CA THR A 237 -4.49 -16.70 -55.15
C THR A 237 -5.16 -16.61 -53.77
N VAL A 238 -5.56 -17.75 -53.20
CA VAL A 238 -6.06 -17.82 -51.81
C VAL A 238 -4.98 -17.40 -50.83
N LEU A 239 -3.76 -17.91 -50.99
CA LEU A 239 -2.61 -17.54 -50.15
C LEU A 239 -2.26 -16.06 -50.29
N GLN A 240 -2.29 -15.49 -51.50
CA GLN A 240 -2.04 -14.06 -51.71
C GLN A 240 -3.07 -13.21 -50.96
N ALA A 241 -4.37 -13.55 -51.04
CA ALA A 241 -5.41 -12.84 -50.28
C ALA A 241 -5.19 -12.92 -48.76
N ILE A 242 -4.73 -14.06 -48.25
CA ILE A 242 -4.36 -14.23 -46.84
C ILE A 242 -3.14 -13.35 -46.48
N LEU A 243 -2.12 -13.31 -47.34
CA LEU A 243 -0.94 -12.48 -47.12
C LEU A 243 -1.27 -10.98 -47.13
N ASP A 244 -2.18 -10.55 -48.01
CA ASP A 244 -2.66 -9.17 -48.09
C ASP A 244 -3.30 -8.72 -46.75
N TRP A 245 -4.10 -9.59 -46.12
CA TRP A 245 -4.68 -9.30 -44.79
C TRP A 245 -3.68 -9.33 -43.65
N THR A 246 -2.67 -10.20 -43.73
CA THR A 246 -1.76 -10.49 -42.60
C THR A 246 -0.45 -9.71 -42.67
N GLY A 247 -0.16 -9.04 -43.80
CA GLY A 247 1.14 -8.44 -44.07
C GLY A 247 2.28 -9.48 -44.08
N GLY A 248 1.94 -10.75 -44.31
CA GLY A 248 2.86 -11.87 -44.18
C GLY A 248 3.30 -12.19 -42.75
N GLN A 249 2.62 -11.72 -41.71
CA GLN A 249 2.99 -12.08 -40.34
C GLN A 249 2.84 -13.59 -40.11
N PRO A 250 3.91 -14.36 -39.78
CA PRO A 250 3.87 -15.82 -39.79
C PRO A 250 2.74 -16.46 -38.97
N PHE A 251 2.44 -15.93 -37.79
CA PHE A 251 1.37 -16.44 -36.94
C PHE A 251 -0.03 -16.21 -37.54
N LEU A 252 -0.35 -14.97 -37.92
CA LEU A 252 -1.65 -14.66 -38.53
C LEU A 252 -1.82 -15.36 -39.88
N THR A 253 -0.77 -15.47 -40.69
CA THR A 253 -0.81 -16.20 -41.97
C THR A 253 -1.17 -17.68 -41.75
N GLN A 254 -0.52 -18.36 -40.79
CA GLN A 254 -0.88 -19.75 -40.45
C GLN A 254 -2.27 -19.86 -39.83
N LYS A 255 -2.69 -18.87 -39.01
CA LYS A 255 -4.04 -18.82 -38.39
C LYS A 255 -5.13 -18.73 -39.46
N LEU A 256 -4.98 -17.83 -40.43
CA LEU A 256 -5.94 -17.72 -41.53
C LEU A 256 -5.94 -18.93 -42.45
N CYS A 257 -4.77 -19.52 -42.75
CA CYS A 257 -4.72 -20.76 -43.54
C CYS A 257 -5.46 -21.91 -42.83
N ARG A 258 -5.30 -22.03 -41.51
CA ARG A 258 -6.04 -23.02 -40.70
C ARG A 258 -7.54 -22.73 -40.67
N LEU A 259 -7.94 -21.47 -40.46
CA LEU A 259 -9.37 -21.08 -40.45
C LEU A 259 -10.03 -21.35 -41.81
N ALA A 260 -9.30 -21.11 -42.91
CA ALA A 260 -9.77 -21.43 -44.25
C ALA A 260 -10.05 -22.93 -44.40
N GLN A 261 -9.11 -23.80 -43.99
CA GLN A 261 -9.32 -25.26 -44.02
C GLN A 261 -10.46 -25.73 -43.12
N GLN A 262 -10.66 -25.11 -41.97
CA GLN A 262 -11.66 -25.55 -40.99
C GLN A 262 -13.09 -25.10 -41.32
N HIS A 263 -13.25 -23.96 -41.98
CA HIS A 263 -14.55 -23.32 -42.15
C HIS A 263 -15.02 -23.18 -43.58
N LEU A 264 -14.13 -23.34 -44.58
CA LEU A 264 -14.51 -23.39 -45.99
C LEU A 264 -14.62 -24.86 -46.39
N LEU A 265 -15.83 -25.41 -46.29
CA LEU A 265 -16.10 -26.83 -46.58
C LEU A 265 -16.32 -27.11 -48.07
N ASP A 266 -16.77 -26.10 -48.83
CA ASP A 266 -17.00 -26.18 -50.26
C ASP A 266 -15.84 -25.54 -51.04
N PRO A 267 -15.42 -26.10 -52.19
CA PRO A 267 -14.42 -25.49 -53.06
C PRO A 267 -14.82 -24.08 -53.50
N ILE A 268 -13.90 -23.13 -53.37
CA ILE A 268 -14.08 -21.73 -53.74
C ILE A 268 -14.14 -21.61 -55.27
N PRO A 269 -15.19 -20.98 -55.83
CA PRO A 269 -15.28 -20.76 -57.27
C PRO A 269 -14.10 -19.91 -57.80
N PRO A 270 -13.54 -20.24 -58.99
CA PRO A 270 -12.48 -19.44 -59.61
C PRO A 270 -12.89 -17.98 -59.79
N GLY A 271 -12.03 -17.05 -59.36
CA GLY A 271 -12.27 -15.61 -59.38
C GLY A 271 -13.00 -15.06 -58.15
N GLN A 272 -13.40 -15.90 -57.19
CA GLN A 272 -14.04 -15.49 -55.94
C GLN A 272 -13.12 -15.63 -54.71
N GLU A 273 -11.88 -16.12 -54.88
CA GLU A 273 -10.95 -16.44 -53.80
C GLU A 273 -10.75 -15.28 -52.82
N THR A 274 -10.44 -14.08 -53.32
CA THR A 274 -10.24 -12.88 -52.48
C THR A 274 -11.51 -12.49 -51.73
N ALA A 275 -12.68 -12.55 -52.39
CA ALA A 275 -13.96 -12.18 -51.77
C ALA A 275 -14.34 -13.14 -50.63
N THR A 276 -14.13 -14.45 -50.83
CA THR A 276 -14.39 -15.47 -49.81
C THR A 276 -13.45 -15.33 -48.61
N ILE A 277 -12.16 -15.05 -48.84
CA ILE A 277 -11.22 -14.79 -47.74
C ILE A 277 -11.58 -13.51 -46.98
N ASN A 278 -12.01 -12.44 -47.66
CA ASN A 278 -12.50 -11.23 -46.99
C ASN A 278 -13.69 -11.53 -46.07
N GLN A 279 -14.65 -12.34 -46.53
CA GLN A 279 -15.80 -12.75 -45.71
C GLN A 279 -15.38 -13.61 -44.51
N LEU A 280 -14.42 -14.52 -44.71
CA LEU A 280 -13.88 -15.35 -43.63
C LEU A 280 -13.22 -14.49 -42.54
N VAL A 281 -12.36 -13.54 -42.92
CA VAL A 281 -11.68 -12.63 -41.99
C VAL A 281 -12.71 -11.77 -41.24
N GLN A 282 -13.70 -11.22 -41.94
CA GLN A 282 -14.77 -10.44 -41.31
C GLN A 282 -15.55 -11.26 -40.28
N ALA A 283 -15.96 -12.48 -40.62
CA ALA A 283 -16.81 -13.30 -39.77
C ALA A 283 -16.05 -13.96 -38.60
N ARG A 284 -14.77 -14.29 -38.76
CA ARG A 284 -14.01 -15.13 -37.81
C ARG A 284 -12.82 -14.45 -37.14
N VAL A 285 -12.48 -13.22 -37.54
CA VAL A 285 -11.37 -12.47 -36.94
C VAL A 285 -11.80 -11.08 -36.49
N LEU A 286 -12.55 -10.33 -37.30
CA LEU A 286 -12.86 -8.93 -37.00
C LEU A 286 -14.15 -8.75 -36.18
N THR A 287 -15.22 -9.44 -36.55
CA THR A 287 -16.47 -9.41 -35.77
C THR A 287 -16.23 -10.09 -34.43
N ASP A 288 -16.51 -9.40 -33.32
CA ASP A 288 -16.25 -9.90 -31.96
C ASP A 288 -14.84 -10.47 -31.81
N TRP A 289 -13.85 -9.71 -32.27
CA TRP A 289 -12.45 -10.14 -32.36
C TRP A 289 -11.92 -10.61 -31.01
N GLU A 290 -12.38 -10.03 -29.89
CA GLU A 290 -11.97 -10.45 -28.56
C GLU A 290 -12.42 -11.87 -28.25
N HIS A 291 -13.63 -12.28 -28.66
CA HIS A 291 -14.06 -13.66 -28.49
C HIS A 291 -13.30 -14.61 -29.41
N HIS A 292 -13.04 -14.21 -30.66
CA HIS A 292 -12.40 -15.05 -31.67
C HIS A 292 -10.86 -15.10 -31.60
N ASP A 293 -10.21 -14.35 -30.70
CA ASP A 293 -8.76 -14.33 -30.54
C ASP A 293 -8.24 -15.57 -29.78
N GLU A 294 -8.42 -16.76 -30.36
CA GLU A 294 -7.89 -18.02 -29.85
C GLU A 294 -7.03 -18.73 -30.92
N PRO A 295 -5.78 -19.12 -30.62
CA PRO A 295 -4.99 -18.69 -29.46
C PRO A 295 -4.75 -17.16 -29.47
N GLU A 296 -4.55 -16.60 -28.28
CA GLU A 296 -4.45 -15.15 -28.06
C GLU A 296 -3.25 -14.51 -28.79
N HIS A 297 -3.52 -13.40 -29.46
CA HIS A 297 -2.51 -12.58 -30.13
C HIS A 297 -2.92 -11.10 -30.11
N LEU A 298 -4.13 -10.80 -30.58
CA LEU A 298 -4.68 -9.43 -30.56
C LEU A 298 -4.86 -8.94 -29.12
N LYS A 299 -5.36 -9.78 -28.21
CA LYS A 299 -5.44 -9.45 -26.77
C LYS A 299 -4.06 -9.21 -26.16
N THR A 300 -3.05 -9.97 -26.57
CA THR A 300 -1.68 -9.77 -26.09
C THR A 300 -1.13 -8.42 -26.52
N ILE A 301 -1.41 -8.01 -27.76
CA ILE A 301 -1.06 -6.69 -28.28
C ILE A 301 -1.78 -5.59 -27.49
N ARG A 302 -3.11 -5.70 -27.33
CA ARG A 302 -3.94 -4.78 -26.53
C ARG A 302 -3.36 -4.58 -25.13
N ASN A 303 -3.19 -5.69 -24.41
CA ASN A 303 -2.73 -5.68 -23.03
C ASN A 303 -1.33 -5.06 -22.92
N ARG A 304 -0.46 -5.27 -23.93
CA ARG A 304 0.89 -4.68 -23.94
C ARG A 304 0.89 -3.16 -24.13
N ILE A 305 0.01 -2.62 -24.98
CA ILE A 305 -0.13 -1.16 -25.15
C ILE A 305 -0.63 -0.51 -23.86
N LEU A 306 -1.56 -1.18 -23.17
CA LEU A 306 -2.23 -0.64 -21.97
C LEU A 306 -1.50 -0.97 -20.66
N ALA A 307 -0.48 -1.83 -20.67
CA ALA A 307 0.20 -2.30 -19.46
C ALA A 307 0.91 -1.20 -18.68
N ASN A 308 1.43 -0.17 -19.37
CA ASN A 308 2.11 0.95 -18.74
C ASN A 308 1.25 2.21 -18.83
N GLU A 309 0.41 2.44 -17.81
CA GLU A 309 -0.46 3.61 -17.72
C GLU A 309 0.30 4.95 -17.78
N GLN A 310 1.61 4.98 -17.52
CA GLN A 310 2.41 6.20 -17.63
C GLN A 310 2.71 6.60 -19.08
N ARG A 311 2.73 5.64 -20.00
CA ARG A 311 3.09 5.85 -21.41
C ARG A 311 2.00 5.49 -22.39
N ALA A 312 0.97 4.77 -21.96
CA ALA A 312 -0.13 4.30 -22.79
C ALA A 312 -0.76 5.46 -23.60
N SER A 313 -0.98 6.62 -22.99
CA SER A 313 -1.53 7.81 -23.67
C SER A 313 -0.64 8.31 -24.82
N ARG A 314 0.69 8.33 -24.64
CA ARG A 314 1.63 8.71 -25.70
C ARG A 314 1.69 7.67 -26.82
N ILE A 315 1.74 6.38 -26.48
CA ILE A 315 1.82 5.28 -27.45
C ILE A 315 0.55 5.23 -28.31
N LEU A 316 -0.62 5.33 -27.67
CA LEU A 316 -1.91 5.42 -28.36
C LEU A 316 -1.99 6.67 -29.23
N GLY A 317 -1.48 7.82 -28.77
CA GLY A 317 -1.41 9.04 -29.58
C GLY A 317 -0.53 8.91 -30.83
N LEU A 318 0.64 8.26 -30.71
CA LEU A 318 1.51 7.97 -31.86
C LEU A 318 0.82 7.05 -32.87
N TYR A 319 0.14 6.01 -32.38
CA TYR A 319 -0.62 5.10 -33.22
C TYR A 319 -1.84 5.77 -33.86
N GLN A 320 -2.53 6.67 -33.13
CA GLN A 320 -3.61 7.51 -33.66
C GLN A 320 -3.12 8.36 -34.83
N HIS A 321 -1.97 9.03 -34.68
CA HIS A 321 -1.39 9.85 -35.74
C HIS A 321 -1.08 9.00 -36.98
N LEU A 322 -0.51 7.81 -36.76
CA LEU A 322 -0.17 6.88 -37.82
C LEU A 322 -1.41 6.33 -38.56
N LEU A 323 -2.53 6.07 -37.86
CA LEU A 323 -3.81 5.73 -38.49
C LEU A 323 -4.37 6.88 -39.36
N GLN A 324 -4.10 8.13 -38.98
CA GLN A 324 -4.57 9.32 -39.70
C GLN A 324 -3.70 9.69 -40.90
N THR A 325 -2.37 9.58 -40.78
CA THR A 325 -1.40 9.99 -41.82
C THR A 325 -0.94 8.83 -42.70
N GLY A 326 -1.17 7.58 -42.28
CA GLY A 326 -0.68 6.35 -42.93
C GLY A 326 0.77 6.00 -42.57
N THR A 327 1.64 7.01 -42.45
CA THR A 327 3.05 6.82 -42.05
C THR A 327 3.55 7.94 -41.13
N ILE A 328 4.51 7.63 -40.27
CA ILE A 328 5.24 8.62 -39.46
C ILE A 328 6.77 8.40 -39.57
N PRO A 329 7.60 9.44 -39.56
CA PRO A 329 9.05 9.28 -39.56
C PRO A 329 9.54 8.49 -38.34
N ALA A 330 10.43 7.53 -38.58
CA ALA A 330 11.06 6.79 -37.52
C ALA A 330 12.15 7.65 -36.85
N ASP A 331 11.98 7.93 -35.56
CA ASP A 331 12.90 8.76 -34.76
C ASP A 331 13.67 7.98 -33.68
N ASP A 332 13.39 6.67 -33.58
CA ASP A 332 13.93 5.75 -32.56
C ASP A 332 13.78 6.25 -31.11
N SER A 333 12.77 7.10 -30.85
CA SER A 333 12.33 7.44 -29.50
C SER A 333 11.89 6.19 -28.74
N SER A 334 11.94 6.25 -27.41
CA SER A 334 11.61 5.10 -26.57
C SER A 334 10.18 4.60 -26.78
N GLU A 335 9.27 5.51 -27.09
CA GLU A 335 7.85 5.27 -27.33
C GLU A 335 7.59 4.67 -28.71
N GLN A 336 8.29 5.13 -29.76
CA GLN A 336 8.23 4.48 -31.07
C GLN A 336 8.81 3.08 -31.04
N ILE A 337 9.91 2.88 -30.29
CA ILE A 337 10.50 1.56 -30.07
C ILE A 337 9.50 0.64 -29.37
N GLU A 338 8.86 1.12 -28.30
CA GLU A 338 7.87 0.36 -27.54
C GLU A 338 6.67 -0.02 -28.40
N LEU A 339 6.15 0.93 -29.18
CA LEU A 339 5.09 0.70 -30.17
C LEU A 339 5.50 -0.35 -31.21
N ARG A 340 6.73 -0.30 -31.72
CA ARG A 340 7.26 -1.28 -32.68
C ARG A 340 7.38 -2.69 -32.07
N LEU A 341 7.76 -2.79 -30.80
CA LEU A 341 7.85 -4.07 -30.08
C LEU A 341 6.48 -4.71 -29.78
N THR A 342 5.38 -3.97 -29.84
CA THR A 342 4.03 -4.56 -29.81
C THR A 342 3.76 -5.43 -31.03
N GLY A 343 4.41 -5.14 -32.16
CA GLY A 343 4.15 -5.78 -33.45
C GLY A 343 3.01 -5.13 -34.26
N LEU A 344 2.39 -4.07 -33.74
CA LEU A 344 1.36 -3.31 -34.47
C LEU A 344 1.89 -2.54 -35.67
N VAL A 345 3.13 -2.06 -35.57
CA VAL A 345 3.75 -1.21 -36.59
C VAL A 345 4.99 -1.87 -37.16
N ALA A 346 5.18 -1.71 -38.46
CA ALA A 346 6.37 -2.10 -39.19
C ALA A 346 7.27 -0.89 -39.42
N TYR A 347 8.58 -1.11 -39.42
CA TYR A 347 9.56 -0.14 -39.91
C TYR A 347 9.87 -0.44 -41.37
N ASP A 348 9.78 0.58 -42.22
CA ASP A 348 10.06 0.49 -43.66
C ASP A 348 10.71 1.80 -44.13
N GLN A 349 11.94 1.73 -44.65
CA GLN A 349 12.68 2.86 -45.23
C GLN A 349 12.68 4.16 -44.39
N GLY A 350 12.87 4.05 -43.07
CA GLY A 350 12.90 5.21 -42.17
C GLY A 350 11.52 5.75 -41.78
N GLN A 351 10.44 5.02 -42.09
CA GLN A 351 9.08 5.34 -41.70
C GLN A 351 8.45 4.19 -40.90
N LEU A 352 7.50 4.52 -40.03
CA LEU A 352 6.63 3.55 -39.37
C LEU A 352 5.26 3.55 -40.06
N ARG A 353 4.71 2.35 -40.26
CA ARG A 353 3.35 2.11 -40.80
C ARG A 353 2.64 1.01 -40.04
N VAL A 354 1.30 0.92 -40.12
CA VAL A 354 0.58 -0.21 -39.52
C VAL A 354 1.03 -1.49 -40.23
N PHE A 355 1.34 -2.53 -39.46
CA PHE A 355 1.96 -3.74 -39.99
C PHE A 355 1.03 -4.47 -40.98
N ASN A 356 -0.28 -4.54 -40.69
CA ASN A 356 -1.24 -5.19 -41.58
C ASN A 356 -2.68 -4.64 -41.43
N PRO A 357 -3.57 -4.92 -42.40
CA PRO A 357 -4.98 -4.50 -42.35
C PRO A 357 -5.79 -5.04 -41.16
N ILE A 358 -5.51 -6.25 -40.65
CA ILE A 358 -6.22 -6.79 -39.47
C ILE A 358 -6.00 -5.87 -38.27
N TYR A 359 -4.76 -5.45 -38.01
CA TYR A 359 -4.47 -4.55 -36.91
C TYR A 359 -5.12 -3.18 -37.07
N ALA A 360 -5.12 -2.63 -38.29
CA ALA A 360 -5.76 -1.35 -38.57
C ALA A 360 -7.28 -1.37 -38.33
N GLN A 361 -7.94 -2.53 -38.51
CA GLN A 361 -9.38 -2.69 -38.32
C GLN A 361 -9.77 -3.12 -36.90
N VAL A 362 -8.89 -3.82 -36.19
CA VAL A 362 -9.11 -4.22 -34.78
C VAL A 362 -8.80 -3.07 -33.83
N PHE A 363 -7.66 -2.42 -34.04
CA PHE A 363 -7.23 -1.24 -33.31
C PHE A 363 -7.42 -0.03 -34.22
N ASP A 364 -8.69 0.25 -34.54
CA ASP A 364 -9.06 1.37 -35.39
C ASP A 364 -9.07 2.70 -34.61
N LEU A 365 -9.40 3.78 -35.30
CA LEU A 365 -9.44 5.12 -34.69
C LEU A 365 -10.44 5.19 -33.53
N ALA A 366 -11.61 4.54 -33.67
CA ALA A 366 -12.65 4.54 -32.66
C ALA A 366 -12.19 3.80 -31.39
N TRP A 367 -11.51 2.67 -31.54
CA TRP A 367 -10.92 1.94 -30.43
C TRP A 367 -9.86 2.78 -29.71
N VAL A 368 -8.97 3.43 -30.45
CA VAL A 368 -7.92 4.30 -29.87
C VAL A 368 -8.52 5.47 -29.10
N GLU A 369 -9.51 6.14 -29.67
CA GLU A 369 -10.22 7.26 -29.04
C GLU A 369 -10.94 6.82 -27.76
N PHE A 370 -11.60 5.66 -27.80
CA PHE A 370 -12.23 5.08 -26.62
C PHE A 370 -11.20 4.84 -25.50
N GLN A 371 -10.06 4.22 -25.80
CA GLN A 371 -9.02 3.97 -24.78
C GLN A 371 -8.40 5.27 -24.24
N LEU A 372 -8.10 6.23 -25.11
CA LEU A 372 -7.59 7.55 -24.70
C LEU A 372 -8.60 8.29 -23.82
N GLY A 373 -9.90 8.15 -24.10
CA GLY A 373 -10.98 8.70 -23.28
C GLY A 373 -11.04 8.09 -21.87
N GLN A 374 -10.75 6.80 -21.73
CA GLN A 374 -10.71 6.12 -20.42
C GLN A 374 -9.47 6.49 -19.60
N LEU A 375 -8.33 6.72 -20.28
CA LEU A 375 -7.08 7.06 -19.60
C LEU A 375 -7.08 8.49 -19.06
N ARG A 376 -7.72 9.43 -19.75
CA ARG A 376 -7.64 10.88 -19.46
C ARG A 376 -8.78 11.36 -18.56
N PRO A 377 -8.52 11.97 -17.39
CA PRO A 377 -9.57 12.57 -16.57
C PRO A 377 -10.27 13.78 -17.25
N TYR A 378 -9.66 14.35 -18.29
CA TYR A 378 -10.17 15.49 -19.06
C TYR A 378 -10.43 15.16 -20.54
N GLY A 379 -10.50 13.87 -20.92
CA GLY A 379 -10.58 13.44 -22.31
C GLY A 379 -11.72 14.08 -23.12
N VAL A 380 -12.90 14.20 -22.52
CA VAL A 380 -14.09 14.81 -23.15
C VAL A 380 -13.89 16.30 -23.45
N LEU A 381 -13.28 17.03 -22.51
CA LEU A 381 -13.04 18.47 -22.66
C LEU A 381 -11.94 18.76 -23.68
N LEU A 382 -10.88 17.94 -23.68
CA LEU A 382 -9.83 17.98 -24.69
C LEU A 382 -10.41 17.75 -26.09
N GLN A 383 -11.24 16.71 -26.27
CA GLN A 383 -11.83 16.40 -27.57
C GLN A 383 -12.72 17.55 -28.08
N ALA A 384 -13.60 18.07 -27.22
CA ALA A 384 -14.44 19.22 -27.59
C ALA A 384 -13.61 20.48 -27.92
N TRP A 385 -12.47 20.68 -27.25
CA TRP A 385 -11.56 21.78 -27.54
C TRP A 385 -10.84 21.59 -28.88
N VAL A 386 -10.38 20.37 -29.19
CA VAL A 386 -9.74 20.03 -30.48
C VAL A 386 -10.74 20.17 -31.63
N GLU A 387 -11.98 19.70 -31.47
CA GLU A 387 -13.07 19.86 -32.44
C GLU A 387 -13.38 21.34 -32.74
N SER A 388 -13.10 22.23 -31.79
CA SER A 388 -13.22 23.68 -31.97
C SER A 388 -12.01 24.32 -32.67
N ASN A 389 -11.09 23.53 -33.25
CA ASN A 389 -9.78 23.99 -33.71
C ASN A 389 -9.00 24.75 -32.62
N CYS A 390 -9.04 24.23 -31.39
CA CYS A 390 -8.33 24.77 -30.23
C CYS A 390 -8.73 26.21 -29.86
N SER A 391 -9.91 26.69 -30.26
CA SER A 391 -10.34 28.09 -30.09
C SER A 391 -11.38 28.31 -28.98
N ASP A 392 -12.14 27.28 -28.60
CA ASP A 392 -13.18 27.39 -27.57
C ASP A 392 -12.59 27.35 -26.15
N THR A 393 -12.24 28.53 -25.64
CA THR A 393 -11.72 28.71 -24.27
C THR A 393 -12.70 28.31 -23.15
N SER A 394 -13.98 28.04 -23.46
CA SER A 394 -14.94 27.51 -22.48
C SER A 394 -14.66 26.04 -22.11
N ARG A 395 -13.91 25.33 -22.95
CA ARG A 395 -13.54 23.92 -22.76
C ARG A 395 -12.26 23.73 -21.96
N LEU A 396 -11.49 24.80 -21.75
CA LEU A 396 -10.25 24.77 -20.97
C LEU A 396 -10.53 24.52 -19.49
N LEU A 397 -9.62 23.78 -18.85
CA LEU A 397 -9.73 23.42 -17.43
C LEU A 397 -9.49 24.64 -16.53
N ARG A 398 -10.16 24.67 -15.37
CA ARG A 398 -10.12 25.81 -14.44
C ARG A 398 -10.10 25.36 -12.99
N GLY A 399 -9.49 26.17 -12.12
CA GLY A 399 -9.51 25.95 -10.67
C GLY A 399 -9.00 24.55 -10.28
N GLU A 400 -9.81 23.80 -9.53
CA GLU A 400 -9.47 22.47 -9.01
C GLU A 400 -9.30 21.42 -10.12
N SER A 401 -10.15 21.45 -11.15
CA SER A 401 -10.03 20.53 -12.31
C SER A 401 -8.70 20.65 -13.06
N LEU A 402 -8.15 21.87 -13.16
CA LEU A 402 -6.83 22.08 -13.75
C LEU A 402 -5.72 21.56 -12.83
N LYS A 403 -5.84 21.72 -11.50
CA LYS A 403 -4.86 21.20 -10.54
C LYS A 403 -4.83 19.66 -10.54
N GLU A 404 -5.99 19.03 -10.57
CA GLU A 404 -6.12 17.57 -10.65
C GLU A 404 -5.54 17.04 -11.96
N ALA A 405 -5.84 17.70 -13.09
CA ALA A 405 -5.30 17.32 -14.40
C ALA A 405 -3.76 17.47 -14.48
N LEU A 406 -3.20 18.52 -13.86
CA LEU A 406 -1.75 18.74 -13.80
C LEU A 406 -1.05 17.75 -12.85
N SER A 407 -1.69 17.41 -11.73
CA SER A 407 -1.22 16.37 -10.82
C SER A 407 -1.19 15.01 -11.53
N TRP A 408 -2.29 14.65 -12.19
CA TRP A 408 -2.40 13.43 -12.99
C TRP A 408 -1.38 13.41 -14.14
N ALA A 409 -1.09 14.56 -14.77
CA ALA A 409 -0.12 14.66 -15.86
C ALA A 409 1.35 14.59 -15.40
N SER A 410 1.62 14.81 -14.10
CA SER A 410 2.98 15.07 -13.61
C SER A 410 3.96 13.89 -13.73
N ASP A 411 3.45 12.64 -13.72
CA ASP A 411 4.24 11.42 -13.87
C ASP A 411 3.96 10.68 -15.20
N LYS A 412 3.28 11.34 -16.15
CA LYS A 412 2.80 10.74 -17.41
C LYS A 412 3.51 11.32 -18.64
N SER A 413 3.78 10.47 -19.62
CA SER A 413 4.16 10.87 -20.99
C SER A 413 2.87 11.03 -21.81
N LEU A 414 2.56 12.25 -22.22
CA LEU A 414 1.29 12.61 -22.86
C LEU A 414 1.45 12.96 -24.35
N SER A 415 0.33 12.99 -25.09
CA SER A 415 0.36 13.43 -26.49
C SER A 415 0.60 14.94 -26.59
N ASP A 416 1.03 15.41 -27.75
CA ASP A 416 1.28 16.85 -27.96
C ASP A 416 0.00 17.68 -27.78
N GLN A 417 -1.16 17.12 -28.11
CA GLN A 417 -2.47 17.75 -27.90
C GLN A 417 -2.80 17.91 -26.41
N ASP A 418 -2.45 16.93 -25.56
CA ASP A 418 -2.66 17.02 -24.12
C ASP A 418 -1.83 18.17 -23.53
N TYR A 419 -0.54 18.28 -23.90
CA TYR A 419 0.32 19.36 -23.44
C TYR A 419 -0.17 20.73 -23.90
N GLN A 420 -0.64 20.85 -25.15
CA GLN A 420 -1.21 22.10 -25.67
C GLN A 420 -2.47 22.51 -24.92
N PHE A 421 -3.37 21.56 -24.62
CA PHE A 421 -4.60 21.82 -23.88
C PHE A 421 -4.34 22.22 -22.43
N LEU A 422 -3.42 21.53 -21.75
CA LEU A 422 -3.03 21.86 -20.39
C LEU A 422 -2.34 23.23 -20.32
N ALA A 423 -1.43 23.53 -21.25
CA ALA A 423 -0.78 24.82 -21.35
C ALA A 423 -1.78 25.95 -21.61
N ALA A 424 -2.69 25.78 -22.58
CA ALA A 424 -3.75 26.75 -22.86
C ALA A 424 -4.66 26.97 -21.63
N SER A 425 -4.96 25.91 -20.87
CA SER A 425 -5.74 26.00 -19.63
C SER A 425 -5.00 26.75 -18.51
N GLN A 426 -3.69 26.53 -18.37
CA GLN A 426 -2.84 27.26 -17.43
C GLN A 426 -2.73 28.75 -17.80
N ASP A 427 -2.47 29.06 -19.07
CA ASP A 427 -2.33 30.44 -19.55
C ASP A 427 -3.62 31.24 -19.33
N TRP A 428 -4.76 30.63 -19.64
CA TRP A 428 -6.06 31.24 -19.41
C TRP A 428 -6.30 31.52 -17.91
N GLN A 429 -6.01 30.54 -17.04
CA GLN A 429 -6.15 30.70 -15.58
C GLN A 429 -5.24 31.81 -15.03
N GLN A 430 -4.02 31.95 -15.57
CA GLN A 430 -3.11 33.04 -15.20
C GLN A 430 -3.64 34.41 -15.63
N GLN A 431 -4.13 34.52 -16.87
CA GLN A 431 -4.72 35.77 -17.38
C GLN A 431 -5.96 36.18 -16.59
N GLU A 432 -6.83 35.23 -16.23
CA GLU A 432 -8.02 35.51 -15.44
C GLU A 432 -7.64 35.96 -14.02
N THR A 433 -6.67 35.27 -13.39
CA THR A 433 -6.15 35.67 -12.07
C THR A 433 -5.58 37.10 -12.10
N GLN A 434 -4.83 37.46 -13.14
CA GLN A 434 -4.33 38.82 -13.33
C GLN A 434 -5.45 39.85 -13.53
N ARG A 435 -6.50 39.51 -14.30
CA ARG A 435 -7.68 40.38 -14.48
C ARG A 435 -8.42 40.59 -13.17
N THR A 436 -8.67 39.53 -12.40
CA THR A 436 -9.31 39.63 -11.09
C THR A 436 -8.49 40.52 -10.14
N LEU A 437 -7.16 40.37 -10.12
CA LEU A 437 -6.28 41.23 -9.31
C LEU A 437 -6.33 42.71 -9.73
N ILE A 438 -6.43 43.00 -11.03
CA ILE A 438 -6.58 44.37 -11.54
C ILE A 438 -7.94 44.95 -11.14
N ILE A 439 -9.03 44.17 -11.25
CA ILE A 439 -10.37 44.58 -10.84
C ILE A 439 -10.42 44.81 -9.33
N GLU A 440 -9.90 43.90 -8.51
CA GLU A 440 -9.82 44.06 -7.06
C GLU A 440 -9.02 45.30 -6.66
N ARG A 441 -7.94 45.61 -7.39
CA ARG A 441 -7.15 46.82 -7.15
C ARG A 441 -7.94 48.08 -7.50
N GLN A 442 -8.68 48.08 -8.60
CA GLN A 442 -9.56 49.18 -8.99
C GLN A 442 -10.72 49.35 -7.99
N GLU A 443 -11.30 48.26 -7.50
CA GLU A 443 -12.35 48.29 -6.47
C GLU A 443 -11.81 48.80 -5.13
N LYS A 444 -10.60 48.40 -4.72
CA LYS A 444 -9.93 48.93 -3.52
C LYS A 444 -9.61 50.42 -3.65
N GLU A 445 -9.17 50.87 -4.82
CA GLU A 445 -8.91 52.29 -5.10
C GLU A 445 -10.22 53.11 -5.13
N ALA A 446 -11.29 52.59 -5.74
CA ALA A 446 -12.62 53.21 -5.75
C ALA A 446 -13.26 53.25 -4.35
N MET A 447 -13.13 52.17 -3.57
CA MET A 447 -13.56 52.14 -2.16
C MET A 447 -12.75 53.12 -1.30
N ALA A 448 -11.45 53.26 -1.53
CA ALA A 448 -10.64 54.25 -0.82
C ALA A 448 -11.05 55.69 -1.13
N GLN A 449 -11.42 55.99 -2.38
CA GLN A 449 -11.99 57.29 -2.76
C GLN A 449 -13.36 57.52 -2.14
N ALA A 450 -14.27 56.52 -2.19
CA ALA A 450 -15.58 56.59 -1.56
C ALA A 450 -15.49 56.83 -0.05
N ASN A 451 -14.57 56.15 0.64
CA ASN A 451 -14.32 56.34 2.07
C ASN A 451 -13.76 57.74 2.40
N ARG A 452 -12.94 58.34 1.53
CA ARG A 452 -12.49 59.73 1.71
C ARG A 452 -13.64 60.72 1.60
N ILE A 453 -14.52 60.57 0.60
CA ILE A 453 -15.71 61.42 0.43
C ILE A 453 -16.65 61.26 1.63
N LEU A 454 -16.88 60.02 2.08
CA LEU A 454 -17.71 59.73 3.25
C LEU A 454 -17.14 60.35 4.53
N SER A 455 -15.81 60.31 4.70
CA SER A 455 -15.14 60.89 5.87
C SER A 455 -15.27 62.42 5.90
N GLN A 456 -15.18 63.10 4.76
CA GLN A 456 -15.37 64.54 4.65
C GLN A 456 -16.82 64.95 4.92
N ALA A 457 -17.78 64.20 4.38
CA ALA A 457 -19.21 64.40 4.67
C ALA A 457 -19.54 64.18 6.16
N SER A 458 -18.92 63.18 6.80
CA SER A 458 -19.10 62.91 8.23
C SER A 458 -18.51 64.00 9.14
N GLN A 459 -17.39 64.61 8.74
CA GLN A 459 -16.81 65.73 9.47
C GLN A 459 -17.63 67.02 9.33
N GLN A 460 -18.23 67.25 8.15
CA GLN A 460 -19.16 68.35 7.94
C GLN A 460 -20.45 68.16 8.74
N ALA A 461 -21.00 66.94 8.79
CA ALA A 461 -22.15 66.59 9.62
C ALA A 461 -21.86 66.76 11.13
N ARG A 462 -20.63 66.46 11.58
CA ARG A 462 -20.20 66.70 12.98
C ARG A 462 -20.07 68.18 13.33
N ARG A 463 -19.71 69.05 12.39
CA ARG A 463 -19.68 70.51 12.61
C ARG A 463 -21.07 71.14 12.67
N LEU A 464 -22.02 70.58 11.92
CA LEU A 464 -23.42 71.03 11.94
C LEU A 464 -24.21 70.48 13.14
N GLY A 465 -23.72 69.42 13.79
CA GLY A 465 -24.38 68.78 14.95
C GLY A 465 -24.21 69.45 16.31
N GLN A 466 -23.56 70.62 16.43
CA GLN A 466 -23.44 71.36 17.70
C GLN A 466 -24.44 72.52 17.88
N LEU A 467 -25.36 72.72 16.94
CA LEU A 467 -26.46 73.68 17.10
C LEU A 467 -27.81 73.04 16.75
N SER A 468 -28.72 73.12 17.71
CA SER A 468 -30.16 72.82 17.67
C SER A 468 -30.59 71.35 17.70
N LEU A 469 -31.01 70.94 18.91
CA LEU A 469 -32.11 70.03 19.14
C LEU A 469 -33.38 70.56 18.45
N ALA A 470 -33.82 69.90 17.38
CA ALA A 470 -35.23 69.84 16.99
C ALA A 470 -35.42 68.85 15.83
N GLY A 471 -35.55 67.56 16.15
CA GLY A 471 -36.12 66.58 15.23
C GLY A 471 -35.35 65.28 15.07
N LEU A 472 -36.10 64.17 15.20
CA LEU A 472 -35.84 62.81 14.72
C LEU A 472 -35.14 61.84 15.69
N GLY A 473 -35.98 61.21 16.51
CA GLY A 473 -35.73 59.93 17.16
C GLY A 473 -35.71 58.74 16.18
N LEU A 474 -34.77 58.72 15.23
CA LEU A 474 -34.53 57.54 14.38
C LEU A 474 -33.05 57.23 14.09
N VAL A 475 -32.09 58.02 14.62
CA VAL A 475 -30.65 57.90 14.24
C VAL A 475 -29.80 57.16 15.28
N SER A 476 -30.27 56.98 16.52
CA SER A 476 -29.48 56.38 17.61
C SER A 476 -29.34 54.86 17.53
N VAL A 477 -30.22 54.16 16.82
CA VAL A 477 -30.17 52.68 16.71
C VAL A 477 -29.26 52.23 15.56
N ILE A 478 -29.20 52.97 14.46
CA ILE A 478 -28.40 52.61 13.28
C ILE A 478 -26.90 52.83 13.53
N ALA A 479 -26.52 53.86 14.29
CA ALA A 479 -25.10 54.14 14.60
C ALA A 479 -24.45 53.07 15.51
N ILE A 480 -25.23 52.45 16.41
CA ILE A 480 -24.76 51.36 17.27
C ILE A 480 -24.65 50.06 16.46
N VAL A 481 -25.58 49.79 15.55
CA VAL A 481 -25.55 48.61 14.67
C VAL A 481 -24.42 48.70 13.63
N VAL A 482 -24.15 49.88 13.08
CA VAL A 482 -23.06 50.08 12.10
C VAL A 482 -21.68 50.13 12.78
N GLY A 483 -21.59 50.71 13.99
CA GLY A 483 -20.36 50.71 14.78
C GLY A 483 -19.97 49.30 15.28
N THR A 484 -20.95 48.47 15.65
CA THR A 484 -20.70 47.06 16.00
C THR A 484 -20.39 46.21 14.77
N GLY A 485 -21.01 46.48 13.62
CA GLY A 485 -20.72 45.80 12.35
C GLY A 485 -19.29 46.02 11.84
N LEU A 486 -18.78 47.26 11.92
CA LEU A 486 -17.42 47.59 11.44
C LEU A 486 -16.30 47.07 12.35
N VAL A 487 -16.54 46.96 13.66
CA VAL A 487 -15.60 46.30 14.59
C VAL A 487 -15.60 44.79 14.36
N ARG A 488 -16.76 44.19 14.10
CA ARG A 488 -16.89 42.76 13.77
C ARG A 488 -16.14 42.39 12.51
N THR A 489 -16.31 43.15 11.42
CA THR A 489 -15.67 42.83 10.14
C THR A 489 -14.14 42.99 10.19
N SER A 490 -13.63 43.96 10.97
CA SER A 490 -12.18 44.08 11.22
C SER A 490 -11.63 42.92 12.05
N GLN A 491 -12.39 42.46 13.06
CA GLN A 491 -11.99 41.32 13.90
C GLN A 491 -12.04 40.00 13.11
N GLU A 492 -13.03 39.83 12.23
CA GLU A 492 -13.19 38.67 11.35
C GLU A 492 -12.08 38.58 10.28
N LEU A 493 -11.60 39.72 9.77
CA LEU A 493 -10.48 39.73 8.81
C LEU A 493 -9.15 39.36 9.48
N GLN A 494 -8.91 39.86 10.70
CA GLN A 494 -7.71 39.52 11.48
C GLN A 494 -7.70 38.05 11.92
N SER A 495 -8.86 37.51 12.34
CA SER A 495 -8.97 36.09 12.70
C SER A 495 -8.78 35.17 11.49
N SER A 496 -9.26 35.57 10.30
CA SER A 496 -9.07 34.81 9.06
C SER A 496 -7.60 34.75 8.60
N GLN A 497 -6.87 35.86 8.65
CA GLN A 497 -5.43 35.89 8.31
C GLN A 497 -4.58 35.06 9.29
N ALA A 498 -4.89 35.14 10.59
CA ALA A 498 -4.21 34.32 11.59
C ALA A 498 -4.51 32.82 11.42
N SER A 499 -5.75 32.47 11.07
CA SER A 499 -6.16 31.09 10.78
C SER A 499 -5.40 30.48 9.59
N LEU A 500 -5.13 31.26 8.54
CA LEU A 500 -4.32 30.83 7.38
C LEU A 500 -2.84 30.59 7.73
N GLY A 501 -2.27 31.35 8.67
CA GLY A 501 -0.91 31.09 9.17
C GLY A 501 -0.84 29.76 9.91
N LEU A 502 -1.79 29.51 10.81
CA LEU A 502 -1.89 28.28 11.59
C LEU A 502 -2.07 27.02 10.71
N GLU A 503 -2.76 27.14 9.58
CA GLU A 503 -2.90 26.08 8.57
C GLU A 503 -1.54 25.64 8.01
N GLN A 504 -0.71 26.60 7.59
CA GLN A 504 0.61 26.31 7.01
C GLN A 504 1.57 25.75 8.07
N ASP A 505 1.56 26.31 9.28
CA ASP A 505 2.40 25.84 10.39
C ASP A 505 2.05 24.41 10.79
N SER A 506 0.77 24.07 10.79
CA SER A 506 0.28 22.71 11.06
C SER A 506 0.83 21.67 10.07
N ILE A 507 0.97 22.02 8.79
CA ILE A 507 1.60 21.16 7.77
C ILE A 507 3.08 20.94 8.07
N ASN A 508 3.81 22.02 8.40
CA ASN A 508 5.23 21.94 8.72
C ASN A 508 5.48 21.07 9.95
N ILE A 509 4.63 21.19 10.98
CA ILE A 509 4.69 20.39 12.21
C ILE A 509 4.54 18.89 11.90
N LEU A 510 3.56 18.51 11.07
CA LEU A 510 3.35 17.10 10.68
C LEU A 510 4.53 16.51 9.89
N ASN A 511 5.15 17.31 9.02
CA ASN A 511 6.34 16.87 8.27
C ASN A 511 7.57 16.65 9.18
N GLN A 512 7.69 17.42 10.27
CA GLN A 512 8.81 17.29 11.21
C GLN A 512 8.60 16.16 12.24
N PHE A 513 7.35 15.81 12.54
CA PHE A 513 6.97 14.86 13.60
C PHE A 513 7.75 13.53 13.60
N PRO A 514 7.98 12.83 12.46
CA PRO A 514 8.73 11.57 12.45
C PRO A 514 10.17 11.69 12.99
N SER A 515 10.78 12.86 12.82
CA SER A 515 12.17 13.13 13.24
C SER A 515 12.26 13.80 14.62
N GLN A 516 11.23 14.55 15.02
CA GLN A 516 11.23 15.36 16.23
C GLN A 516 9.88 15.27 16.97
N PRO A 517 9.51 14.11 17.52
CA PRO A 517 8.16 13.85 18.03
C PRO A 517 7.74 14.79 19.18
N LEU A 518 8.60 15.00 20.18
CA LEU A 518 8.31 15.85 21.34
C LEU A 518 8.26 17.35 20.98
N PRO A 519 9.23 17.92 20.24
CA PRO A 519 9.14 19.30 19.74
C PRO A 519 7.90 19.55 18.87
N SER A 520 7.54 18.62 17.98
CA SER A 520 6.33 18.74 17.15
C SER A 520 5.05 18.76 18.00
N LEU A 521 4.99 17.99 19.10
CA LEU A 521 3.85 18.06 20.03
C LEU A 521 3.77 19.42 20.72
N VAL A 522 4.90 19.99 21.17
CA VAL A 522 4.93 21.35 21.76
C VAL A 522 4.38 22.38 20.78
N ALA A 523 4.89 22.37 19.54
CA ALA A 523 4.43 23.29 18.50
C ALA A 523 2.94 23.12 18.15
N ALA A 524 2.44 21.88 18.13
CA ALA A 524 1.02 21.60 17.91
C ALA A 524 0.13 22.14 19.05
N ILE A 525 0.59 22.03 20.30
CA ILE A 525 -0.11 22.60 21.46
C ILE A 525 -0.12 24.13 21.38
N GLU A 526 1.00 24.75 21.00
CA GLU A 526 1.09 26.21 20.82
C GLU A 526 0.12 26.69 19.73
N ASN A 527 0.08 26.01 18.56
CA ASN A 527 -0.89 26.31 17.50
C ASN A 527 -2.34 26.14 17.97
N GLY A 528 -2.64 25.07 18.72
CA GLY A 528 -3.97 24.86 19.29
C GLY A 528 -4.37 25.95 20.29
N ARG A 529 -3.43 26.41 21.12
CA ARG A 529 -3.66 27.50 22.07
C ARG A 529 -3.86 28.84 21.38
N GLU A 530 -3.11 29.11 20.33
CA GLU A 530 -3.28 30.34 19.55
C GLU A 530 -4.64 30.35 18.85
N LEU A 531 -5.08 29.21 18.30
CA LEU A 531 -6.43 29.06 17.76
C LEU A 531 -7.51 29.32 18.83
N LEU A 532 -7.36 28.76 20.04
CA LEU A 532 -8.25 29.05 21.17
C LEU A 532 -8.21 30.52 21.59
N ARG A 533 -7.06 31.19 21.53
CA ARG A 533 -6.92 32.61 21.86
C ARG A 533 -7.67 33.50 20.86
N ILE A 534 -7.68 33.13 19.58
CA ILE A 534 -8.31 33.88 18.50
C ILE A 534 -9.83 33.73 18.53
N VAL A 535 -10.33 32.50 18.72
CA VAL A 535 -11.75 32.14 18.48
C VAL A 535 -12.51 31.85 19.78
N GLY A 536 -11.80 31.58 20.87
CA GLY A 536 -12.36 31.02 22.10
C GLY A 536 -12.68 29.53 21.98
N PRO A 537 -13.11 28.89 23.07
CA PRO A 537 -13.58 27.51 23.03
C PRO A 537 -14.91 27.45 22.28
N GLN A 538 -14.95 26.63 21.23
CA GLN A 538 -16.14 26.34 20.43
C GLN A 538 -16.28 24.82 20.23
N PRO A 539 -17.45 24.32 19.80
CA PRO A 539 -17.58 22.97 19.23
C PRO A 539 -16.60 22.76 18.05
N LEU A 540 -16.10 21.53 17.86
CA LEU A 540 -15.06 21.20 16.87
C LEU A 540 -15.41 21.64 15.44
N SER A 541 -16.68 21.53 15.09
CA SER A 541 -17.35 21.95 13.86
C SER A 541 -17.34 23.45 13.59
N GLN A 542 -17.26 24.28 14.64
CA GLN A 542 -17.41 25.73 14.56
C GLN A 542 -16.07 26.48 14.52
N TYR A 543 -14.94 25.78 14.58
CA TYR A 543 -13.64 26.43 14.40
C TYR A 543 -13.46 26.89 12.95
N PRO A 544 -12.87 28.08 12.74
CA PRO A 544 -12.62 28.62 11.40
C PRO A 544 -11.58 27.80 10.60
N THR A 545 -10.74 27.03 11.29
CA THR A 545 -9.77 26.07 10.73
C THR A 545 -9.73 24.83 11.62
N THR A 546 -9.67 23.65 11.00
CA THR A 546 -9.62 22.36 11.67
C THR A 546 -8.22 21.74 11.63
N ARG A 547 -7.28 22.29 10.86
CA ARG A 547 -5.93 21.72 10.64
C ARG A 547 -5.05 21.69 11.89
N PRO A 548 -5.06 22.71 12.79
CA PRO A 548 -4.36 22.62 14.07
C PRO A 548 -4.90 21.51 14.96
N ILE A 549 -6.23 21.33 14.95
CA ILE A 549 -6.93 20.28 15.71
C ILE A 549 -6.52 18.90 15.16
N LEU A 550 -6.60 18.72 13.84
CA LEU A 550 -6.18 17.51 13.14
C LEU A 550 -4.71 17.18 13.45
N THR A 551 -3.84 18.18 13.41
CA THR A 551 -2.39 18.03 13.65
C THR A 551 -2.12 17.58 15.07
N LEU A 552 -2.73 18.24 16.06
CA LEU A 552 -2.58 17.87 17.46
C LEU A 552 -3.14 16.47 17.72
N ASN A 553 -4.31 16.13 17.18
CA ASN A 553 -4.89 14.79 17.31
C ASN A 553 -4.03 13.70 16.64
N THR A 554 -3.49 13.97 15.45
CA THR A 554 -2.61 13.06 14.71
C THR A 554 -1.30 12.81 15.45
N ILE A 555 -0.69 13.86 16.03
CA ILE A 555 0.51 13.70 16.84
C ILE A 555 0.20 12.92 18.10
N LEU A 556 -0.89 13.27 18.80
CA LEU A 556 -1.25 12.62 20.05
C LEU A 556 -1.57 11.13 19.90
N SER A 557 -2.20 10.73 18.79
CA SER A 557 -2.49 9.31 18.49
C SER A 557 -1.23 8.52 18.13
N ARG A 558 -0.18 9.15 17.59
CA ARG A 558 1.02 8.47 17.07
C ARG A 558 2.27 8.66 17.91
N ILE A 559 2.30 9.60 18.85
CA ILE A 559 3.49 9.91 19.62
C ILE A 559 3.80 8.78 20.61
N LEU A 560 5.00 8.23 20.48
CA LEU A 560 5.53 7.21 21.40
C LEU A 560 6.66 7.76 22.27
N ALA A 561 7.31 8.85 21.84
CA ALA A 561 8.35 9.49 22.64
C ALA A 561 7.69 10.19 23.84
N ARG A 562 8.09 9.79 25.05
CA ARG A 562 7.63 10.38 26.31
C ARG A 562 8.60 11.42 26.85
N ASN A 563 9.90 11.16 26.73
CA ASN A 563 10.94 12.11 27.10
C ASN A 563 12.22 11.89 26.27
N GLN A 564 13.04 12.93 26.14
CA GLN A 564 14.37 12.86 25.53
C GLN A 564 15.32 13.80 26.28
N TRP A 565 16.58 13.41 26.43
CA TRP A 565 17.63 14.29 26.91
C TRP A 565 18.99 13.86 26.38
N ASN A 566 19.96 14.78 26.41
CA ASN A 566 21.30 14.56 25.90
C ASN A 566 22.34 14.73 27.01
N ILE A 567 23.25 13.75 27.11
CA ILE A 567 24.41 13.81 27.98
C ILE A 567 25.58 14.33 27.15
N ALA A 568 26.24 15.40 27.59
CA ALA A 568 27.35 16.04 26.86
C ALA A 568 28.63 15.19 26.69
N LYS A 569 28.59 13.91 27.07
CA LYS A 569 29.73 12.97 27.02
C LYS A 569 29.32 11.68 26.32
N PRO A 570 30.24 11.04 25.57
CA PRO A 570 29.97 9.77 24.90
C PRO A 570 29.53 8.67 25.87
N LEU A 571 28.54 7.90 25.43
CA LEU A 571 27.88 6.87 26.23
C LEU A 571 28.30 5.46 25.78
N VAL A 572 28.55 4.57 26.73
CA VAL A 572 28.78 3.13 26.49
C VAL A 572 27.45 2.39 26.44
N GLY A 573 26.52 2.75 27.32
CA GLY A 573 25.15 2.25 27.31
C GLY A 573 24.33 2.77 28.48
N SER A 574 23.06 2.39 28.49
CA SER A 574 22.07 2.73 29.51
C SER A 574 21.18 1.54 29.86
N SER A 575 20.51 1.63 31.02
CA SER A 575 19.48 0.68 31.47
C SER A 575 18.44 1.39 32.33
N LEU A 576 17.24 0.81 32.37
CA LEU A 576 16.10 1.29 33.11
C LEU A 576 15.85 0.35 34.29
N THR A 577 15.91 0.87 35.51
CA THR A 577 15.69 0.08 36.72
C THR A 577 14.20 -0.18 36.95
N GLN A 578 13.85 -1.18 37.77
CA GLN A 578 12.45 -1.51 38.06
C GLN A 578 11.68 -0.39 38.77
N ASP A 579 12.36 0.43 39.58
CA ASP A 579 11.83 1.66 40.19
C ASP A 579 11.72 2.83 39.20
N GLY A 580 12.04 2.62 37.92
CA GLY A 580 11.88 3.58 36.84
C GLY A 580 13.00 4.59 36.73
N GLN A 581 14.16 4.38 37.37
CA GLN A 581 15.30 5.28 37.25
C GLN A 581 16.19 4.88 36.07
N VAL A 582 16.89 5.85 35.51
CA VAL A 582 17.78 5.62 34.37
C VAL A 582 19.23 5.59 34.84
N LEU A 583 19.93 4.51 34.54
CA LEU A 583 21.36 4.37 34.78
C LEU A 583 22.11 4.51 33.47
N THR A 584 23.12 5.36 33.44
CA THR A 584 23.96 5.60 32.26
C THR A 584 25.43 5.41 32.60
N VAL A 585 26.19 4.86 31.65
CA VAL A 585 27.62 4.61 31.82
C VAL A 585 28.40 5.26 30.70
N LEU A 586 29.28 6.18 31.06
CA LEU A 586 30.08 6.96 30.14
C LEU A 586 31.38 6.25 29.76
N THR A 587 31.96 6.64 28.63
CA THR A 587 33.22 6.04 28.13
C THR A 587 34.40 6.27 29.09
N ASP A 588 34.34 7.31 29.92
CA ASP A 588 35.35 7.64 30.93
C ASP A 588 35.20 6.82 32.24
N GLY A 589 34.25 5.90 32.31
CA GLY A 589 34.04 5.03 33.49
C GLY A 589 33.17 5.64 34.59
N GLN A 590 32.57 6.80 34.34
CA GLN A 590 31.57 7.39 35.23
C GLN A 590 30.20 6.74 35.01
N VAL A 591 29.53 6.40 36.12
CA VAL A 591 28.13 5.97 36.13
C VAL A 591 27.27 7.09 36.70
N GLN A 592 26.17 7.40 36.02
CA GLN A 592 25.24 8.45 36.41
C GLN A 592 23.84 7.86 36.58
N ARG A 593 23.12 8.37 37.57
CA ARG A 593 21.75 7.97 37.90
C ARG A 593 20.83 9.15 37.68
N TRP A 594 19.73 8.92 36.97
CA TRP A 594 18.79 9.94 36.53
C TRP A 594 17.37 9.54 36.89
N ASN A 595 16.50 10.53 37.09
CA ASN A 595 15.06 10.29 37.06
C ASN A 595 14.56 10.28 35.60
N ILE A 596 13.30 9.87 35.39
CA ILE A 596 12.69 9.88 34.06
C ILE A 596 12.47 11.29 33.48
N GLN A 597 12.56 12.34 34.30
CA GLN A 597 12.45 13.73 33.87
C GLN A 597 13.75 14.24 33.21
N GLY A 598 14.86 13.49 33.33
CA GLY A 598 16.18 13.87 32.79
C GLY A 598 17.04 14.66 33.77
N GLU A 599 16.68 14.68 35.06
CA GLU A 599 17.49 15.27 36.11
C GLU A 599 18.46 14.24 36.69
N LYS A 600 19.72 14.64 36.86
CA LYS A 600 20.77 13.79 37.42
C LYS A 600 20.65 13.74 38.95
N LEU A 601 20.38 12.55 39.48
CA LEU A 601 20.23 12.28 40.91
C LEU A 601 21.57 12.01 41.61
N ALA A 602 22.45 11.26 40.96
CA ALA A 602 23.74 10.87 41.52
C ALA A 602 24.77 10.55 40.41
N GLN A 603 26.05 10.57 40.77
CA GLN A 603 27.14 10.11 39.89
C GLN A 603 28.27 9.47 40.72
N ALA A 604 28.93 8.47 40.17
CA ALA A 604 30.07 7.80 40.78
C ALA A 604 31.11 7.42 39.71
N GLN A 605 32.40 7.51 40.06
CA GLN A 605 33.49 7.07 39.19
C GLN A 605 33.86 5.62 39.53
N LEU A 606 33.64 4.68 38.60
CA LEU A 606 33.91 3.25 38.86
C LEU A 606 35.24 2.80 38.26
N SER A 607 35.58 3.30 37.07
CA SER A 607 36.83 2.98 36.38
C SER A 607 37.51 4.26 35.93
N THR A 608 38.84 4.29 35.94
CA THR A 608 39.64 5.36 35.31
C THR A 608 40.13 4.99 33.91
N GLN A 609 39.92 3.72 33.51
CA GLN A 609 40.26 3.21 32.18
C GLN A 609 39.06 3.36 31.24
N PRO A 610 39.28 3.68 29.95
CA PRO A 610 38.24 3.73 28.94
C PRO A 610 37.46 2.41 28.86
N LEU A 611 36.14 2.52 28.82
CA LEU A 611 35.23 1.39 28.75
C LEU A 611 34.87 1.07 27.29
N VAL A 612 34.81 -0.23 26.97
CA VAL A 612 34.41 -0.73 25.64
C VAL A 612 33.07 -1.47 25.66
N GLY A 613 32.55 -1.78 26.84
CA GLY A 613 31.26 -2.46 26.96
C GLY A 613 30.75 -2.50 28.38
N MET A 614 29.45 -2.74 28.51
CA MET A 614 28.78 -2.86 29.79
C MET A 614 27.58 -3.82 29.73
N ARG A 615 27.18 -4.40 30.86
CA ARG A 615 25.91 -5.14 31.00
C ARG A 615 25.38 -5.06 32.43
N PHE A 616 24.09 -4.84 32.58
CA PHE A 616 23.40 -5.01 33.88
C PHE A 616 22.91 -6.44 34.06
N ASN A 617 22.78 -6.86 35.33
CA ASN A 617 22.01 -8.06 35.65
C ASN A 617 20.50 -7.80 35.48
N PRO A 618 19.66 -8.85 35.39
CA PRO A 618 18.21 -8.69 35.17
C PRO A 618 17.49 -7.82 36.20
N GLU A 619 17.99 -7.73 37.44
CA GLU A 619 17.41 -6.89 38.49
C GLU A 619 17.92 -5.44 38.48
N GLY A 620 18.96 -5.13 37.69
CA GLY A 620 19.55 -3.79 37.60
C GLY A 620 20.46 -3.38 38.78
N GLU A 621 20.71 -4.29 39.73
CA GLU A 621 21.52 -4.04 40.92
C GLU A 621 23.03 -4.25 40.70
N GLN A 622 23.41 -5.09 39.74
CA GLN A 622 24.79 -5.40 39.42
C GLN A 622 25.15 -4.93 38.01
N LEU A 623 26.39 -4.47 37.88
CA LEU A 623 26.93 -3.94 36.64
C LEU A 623 28.27 -4.59 36.31
N ALA A 624 28.34 -5.25 35.15
CA ALA A 624 29.58 -5.69 34.55
C ALA A 624 30.13 -4.60 33.61
N LEU A 625 31.38 -4.21 33.82
CA LEU A 625 32.13 -3.24 33.02
C LEU A 625 33.31 -3.92 32.32
N PHE A 626 33.58 -3.55 31.08
CA PHE A 626 34.70 -4.07 30.32
C PHE A 626 35.60 -2.92 29.87
N THR A 627 36.87 -2.97 30.27
CA THR A 627 37.86 -1.96 29.92
C THR A 627 38.57 -2.31 28.62
N GLN A 628 39.11 -1.29 27.95
CA GLN A 628 39.94 -1.48 26.75
C GLN A 628 41.20 -2.34 27.03
N ALA A 629 41.66 -2.39 28.28
CA ALA A 629 42.78 -3.21 28.72
C ALA A 629 42.45 -4.71 28.85
N GLY A 630 41.20 -5.11 28.58
CA GLY A 630 40.77 -6.52 28.66
C GLY A 630 40.39 -6.99 30.06
N THR A 631 40.11 -6.06 30.98
CA THR A 631 39.65 -6.42 32.35
C THR A 631 38.13 -6.31 32.43
N GLY A 632 37.47 -7.36 32.93
CA GLY A 632 36.05 -7.32 33.28
C GLY A 632 35.86 -7.08 34.77
N GLU A 633 35.04 -6.11 35.16
CA GLU A 633 34.79 -5.79 36.56
C GLU A 633 33.30 -5.88 36.86
N VAL A 634 32.91 -6.58 37.92
CA VAL A 634 31.51 -6.65 38.36
C VAL A 634 31.33 -5.84 39.64
N TRP A 635 30.36 -4.95 39.61
CA TRP A 635 30.06 -3.98 40.65
C TRP A 635 28.64 -4.17 41.17
N ASN A 636 28.45 -3.96 42.46
CA ASN A 636 27.14 -3.74 43.07
C ASN A 636 26.83 -2.24 43.05
N LEU A 637 25.63 -1.87 42.61
CA LEU A 637 25.13 -0.51 42.53
C LEU A 637 24.08 -0.19 43.61
N ALA A 638 23.70 -1.17 44.45
CA ALA A 638 22.81 -0.93 45.57
C ALA A 638 23.51 -0.03 46.62
N GLY A 639 23.11 1.24 46.67
CA GLY A 639 23.69 2.24 47.56
C GLY A 639 24.97 2.87 46.98
N GLN A 640 26.07 2.89 47.76
CA GLN A 640 27.37 3.34 47.26
C GLN A 640 28.00 2.22 46.41
N PRO A 641 28.44 2.50 45.18
CA PRO A 641 28.99 1.46 44.30
C PRO A 641 30.19 0.73 44.90
N GLN A 642 30.15 -0.61 44.89
CA GLN A 642 31.21 -1.46 45.43
C GLN A 642 31.63 -2.52 44.41
N LYS A 643 32.93 -2.66 44.19
CA LYS A 643 33.49 -3.71 43.32
C LYS A 643 33.34 -5.05 44.02
N LEU A 644 32.64 -6.00 43.39
CA LEU A 644 32.45 -7.34 43.92
C LEU A 644 33.64 -8.23 43.58
N PHE A 645 34.01 -8.29 42.31
CA PHE A 645 35.12 -9.12 41.82
C PHE A 645 35.55 -8.69 40.41
N THR A 646 36.72 -9.17 40.01
CA THR A 646 37.30 -8.96 38.67
C THR A 646 37.28 -10.28 37.90
N LEU A 647 36.71 -10.26 36.70
CA LEU A 647 36.85 -11.31 35.70
C LEU A 647 38.25 -11.14 35.09
N GLY A 648 39.09 -12.17 35.20
CA GLY A 648 40.51 -12.12 34.77
C GLY A 648 40.72 -11.72 33.30
N ASN A 649 41.98 -11.59 32.85
CA ASN A 649 42.32 -10.99 31.56
C ASN A 649 41.61 -11.65 30.35
N LEU A 650 40.72 -10.88 29.71
CA LEU A 650 39.93 -11.21 28.53
C LEU A 650 40.69 -10.79 27.26
N ALA A 651 41.92 -11.27 27.09
CA ALA A 651 42.92 -10.78 26.13
C ALA A 651 42.46 -10.60 24.67
N THR A 652 41.35 -11.21 24.26
CA THR A 652 40.81 -11.20 22.89
C THR A 652 39.59 -10.29 22.69
N GLY A 653 39.14 -9.57 23.72
CA GLY A 653 37.92 -8.76 23.70
C GLY A 653 36.63 -9.59 23.64
N LEU A 654 35.51 -9.03 24.12
CA LEU A 654 34.21 -9.69 24.16
C LEU A 654 33.30 -9.25 23.02
N ALA A 655 32.68 -10.21 22.34
CA ALA A 655 31.61 -9.99 21.38
C ALA A 655 30.24 -9.87 22.09
N SER A 656 29.99 -10.74 23.07
CA SER A 656 28.76 -10.72 23.88
C SER A 656 29.04 -11.11 25.32
N PHE A 657 28.24 -10.58 26.24
CA PHE A 657 28.26 -10.93 27.65
C PHE A 657 26.83 -10.89 28.20
N LYS A 658 26.48 -11.84 29.05
CA LYS A 658 25.16 -11.96 29.68
C LYS A 658 25.26 -12.49 31.11
N PHE A 659 24.44 -11.91 31.99
CA PHE A 659 24.11 -12.51 33.28
C PHE A 659 23.08 -13.63 33.06
N SER A 660 23.17 -14.72 33.83
CA SER A 660 22.13 -15.74 33.84
C SER A 660 20.83 -15.18 34.44
N PRO A 661 19.65 -15.54 33.91
CA PRO A 661 18.36 -15.20 34.53
C PRO A 661 18.23 -15.63 35.99
N THR A 662 18.88 -16.74 36.38
CA THR A 662 18.88 -17.26 37.76
C THR A 662 19.93 -16.58 38.65
N GLN A 663 20.72 -15.66 38.10
CA GLN A 663 21.81 -14.94 38.80
C GLN A 663 22.89 -15.84 39.42
N THR A 664 22.96 -17.11 39.04
CA THR A 664 23.95 -18.06 39.57
C THR A 664 25.26 -18.08 38.78
N THR A 665 25.21 -17.65 37.51
CA THR A 665 26.33 -17.71 36.56
C THR A 665 26.36 -16.49 35.63
N LEU A 666 27.53 -16.26 35.03
CA LEU A 666 27.83 -15.23 34.02
C LEU A 666 28.42 -15.92 32.80
N ALA A 667 28.07 -15.51 31.59
CA ALA A 667 28.69 -16.04 30.37
C ALA A 667 29.16 -14.92 29.44
N GLY A 668 30.32 -15.14 28.83
CA GLY A 668 30.94 -14.26 27.85
C GLY A 668 31.34 -15.04 26.61
N LEU A 669 31.15 -14.44 25.44
CA LEU A 669 31.62 -14.92 24.16
C LEU A 669 32.68 -13.94 23.64
N THR A 670 33.89 -14.43 23.39
CA THR A 670 35.00 -13.61 22.87
C THR A 670 34.88 -13.41 21.36
N ASN A 671 35.59 -12.40 20.85
CA ASN A 671 35.68 -12.17 19.40
C ASN A 671 36.29 -13.35 18.63
N GLN A 672 37.04 -14.23 19.30
CA GLN A 672 37.63 -15.44 18.70
C GLN A 672 36.77 -16.70 18.91
N GLY A 673 35.53 -16.55 19.37
CA GLY A 673 34.58 -17.65 19.53
C GLY A 673 34.80 -18.50 20.79
N GLU A 674 35.59 -18.04 21.75
CA GLU A 674 35.72 -18.70 23.06
C GLU A 674 34.52 -18.33 23.96
N VAL A 675 33.91 -19.32 24.59
CA VAL A 675 32.84 -19.16 25.59
C VAL A 675 33.42 -19.39 26.98
N LEU A 676 33.24 -18.40 27.83
CA LEU A 676 33.69 -18.39 29.22
C LEU A 676 32.46 -18.34 30.12
N VAL A 677 32.38 -19.25 31.08
CA VAL A 677 31.28 -19.30 32.06
C VAL A 677 31.86 -19.16 33.47
N TRP A 678 31.40 -18.16 34.22
CA TRP A 678 31.79 -17.91 35.59
C TRP A 678 30.62 -18.17 36.55
N ALA A 679 30.95 -18.58 37.76
CA ALA A 679 30.01 -18.51 38.88
C ALA A 679 29.75 -17.05 39.26
N ALA A 680 28.63 -16.79 39.94
CA ALA A 680 28.25 -15.46 40.42
C ALA A 680 29.28 -14.81 41.38
N ASN A 681 30.27 -15.55 41.88
CA ASN A 681 31.37 -15.03 42.70
C ASN A 681 32.65 -14.71 41.88
N GLY A 682 32.58 -14.76 40.55
CA GLY A 682 33.69 -14.46 39.64
C GLY A 682 34.63 -15.63 39.34
N ARG A 683 34.44 -16.80 39.96
CA ARG A 683 35.26 -17.98 39.66
C ARG A 683 34.89 -18.56 38.29
N LEU A 684 35.88 -18.72 37.41
CA LEU A 684 35.69 -19.39 36.13
C LEU A 684 35.32 -20.87 36.36
N GLN A 685 34.16 -21.29 35.86
CA GLN A 685 33.66 -22.66 35.95
C GLN A 685 33.99 -23.47 34.69
N SER A 686 33.79 -22.87 33.52
CA SER A 686 33.90 -23.56 32.23
C SER A 686 34.54 -22.66 31.18
N ARG A 687 35.28 -23.29 30.27
CA ARG A 687 35.89 -22.65 29.10
C ARG A 687 35.83 -23.63 27.93
N PHE A 688 35.24 -23.20 26.81
CA PHE A 688 35.11 -24.01 25.59
C PHE A 688 35.00 -23.12 24.34
N PHE A 689 35.15 -23.69 23.15
CA PHE A 689 35.03 -22.95 21.89
C PHE A 689 33.66 -23.17 21.23
N ALA A 690 33.01 -22.09 20.80
CA ALA A 690 31.73 -22.11 20.08
C ALA A 690 31.83 -22.65 18.64
N GLN A 691 32.98 -23.20 18.25
CA GLN A 691 33.27 -23.80 16.93
C GLN A 691 33.11 -22.82 15.75
N ALA A 692 33.14 -21.51 16.00
CA ALA A 692 33.14 -20.45 15.00
C ALA A 692 34.39 -19.58 15.14
N PRO A 693 35.10 -19.23 14.03
CA PRO A 693 36.29 -18.36 14.10
C PRO A 693 36.02 -16.98 14.71
N LYS A 694 34.79 -16.45 14.55
CA LYS A 694 34.36 -15.19 15.14
C LYS A 694 32.96 -15.33 15.77
N GLY A 695 32.86 -15.03 17.06
CA GLY A 695 31.60 -14.98 17.79
C GLY A 695 30.89 -13.64 17.61
N PHE A 696 29.54 -13.64 17.59
CA PHE A 696 28.75 -12.42 17.55
C PHE A 696 27.83 -12.26 18.74
N SER A 697 27.01 -13.27 19.04
CA SER A 697 26.01 -13.16 20.10
C SER A 697 25.87 -14.44 20.91
N LEU A 698 25.44 -14.25 22.16
CA LEU A 698 25.21 -15.29 23.15
C LEU A 698 23.99 -14.91 23.99
N ALA A 699 23.13 -15.89 24.28
CA ALA A 699 21.98 -15.74 25.17
C ALA A 699 21.78 -16.98 26.06
N TYR A 700 21.28 -16.75 27.28
CA TYR A 700 20.84 -17.81 28.19
C TYR A 700 19.41 -18.24 27.87
N ALA A 701 19.15 -19.54 27.98
CA ALA A 701 17.78 -20.01 28.10
C ALA A 701 17.18 -19.55 29.45
N PRO A 702 15.84 -19.41 29.56
CA PRO A 702 15.23 -18.87 30.78
C PRO A 702 15.49 -19.72 32.04
N ASN A 703 15.86 -21.00 31.89
CA ASN A 703 16.22 -21.88 33.01
C ASN A 703 17.64 -21.64 33.54
N GLY A 704 18.45 -20.81 32.88
CA GLY A 704 19.83 -20.52 33.27
C GLY A 704 20.83 -21.67 33.05
N GLN A 705 20.44 -22.79 32.45
CA GLN A 705 21.27 -24.00 32.33
C GLN A 705 21.83 -24.25 30.92
N THR A 706 21.32 -23.54 29.92
CA THR A 706 21.74 -23.69 28.52
C THR A 706 22.01 -22.34 27.88
N LEU A 707 22.90 -22.35 26.89
CA LEU A 707 23.35 -21.19 26.15
C LEU A 707 23.11 -21.39 24.66
N VAL A 708 22.70 -20.34 23.96
CA VAL A 708 22.70 -20.29 22.50
C VAL A 708 23.75 -19.29 22.02
N THR A 709 24.48 -19.63 20.96
CA THR A 709 25.53 -18.78 20.39
C THR A 709 25.39 -18.67 18.88
N THR A 710 25.79 -17.53 18.31
CA THR A 710 25.96 -17.32 16.87
C THR A 710 27.34 -16.78 16.53
N GLY A 711 27.79 -17.03 15.31
CA GLY A 711 29.08 -16.58 14.80
C GLY A 711 29.07 -16.27 13.30
N ASN A 712 30.27 -16.08 12.74
CA ASN A 712 30.48 -15.74 11.32
C ASN A 712 30.30 -16.91 10.34
N ASP A 713 29.97 -18.09 10.83
CA ASP A 713 29.69 -19.29 10.03
C ASP A 713 28.19 -19.51 9.76
N GLY A 714 27.33 -18.62 10.26
CA GLY A 714 25.87 -18.67 10.06
C GLY A 714 25.16 -19.77 10.87
N PHE A 715 25.86 -20.46 11.78
CA PHE A 715 25.28 -21.47 12.64
C PHE A 715 24.73 -20.87 13.94
N ILE A 716 23.60 -21.42 14.37
CA ILE A 716 23.00 -21.22 15.68
C ILE A 716 23.28 -22.50 16.46
N ARG A 717 23.98 -22.37 17.59
CA ARG A 717 24.43 -23.53 18.39
C ARG A 717 23.93 -23.44 19.82
N LEU A 718 23.42 -24.55 20.33
CA LEU A 718 22.88 -24.70 21.67
C LEU A 718 23.84 -25.56 22.51
N TRP A 719 24.17 -25.08 23.72
CA TRP A 719 25.19 -25.66 24.59
C TRP A 719 24.67 -25.83 26.02
N THR A 720 25.23 -26.81 26.73
CA THR A 720 25.21 -26.83 28.20
C THR A 720 26.25 -25.87 28.77
N LEU A 721 26.13 -25.48 30.04
CA LEU A 721 27.16 -24.66 30.71
C LEU A 721 28.52 -25.34 30.84
N SER A 722 28.60 -26.68 30.73
CA SER A 722 29.85 -27.43 30.72
C SER A 722 30.56 -27.45 29.35
N GLY A 723 29.91 -26.91 28.30
CA GLY A 723 30.46 -26.87 26.94
C GLY A 723 30.07 -28.05 26.06
N GLN A 724 29.09 -28.87 26.47
CA GLN A 724 28.55 -29.93 25.61
C GLN A 724 27.59 -29.32 24.58
N LEU A 725 27.81 -29.61 23.29
CA LEU A 725 26.92 -29.21 22.21
C LEU A 725 25.64 -30.06 22.25
N VAL A 726 24.49 -29.38 22.40
CA VAL A 726 23.15 -29.99 22.43
C VAL A 726 22.54 -30.03 21.02
N GLY A 727 22.77 -28.99 20.22
CA GLY A 727 22.28 -28.91 18.85
C GLY A 727 22.92 -27.79 18.06
N ALA A 728 22.99 -27.94 16.74
CA ALA A 728 23.50 -26.94 15.82
C ALA A 728 22.71 -26.97 14.51
N TRP A 729 22.26 -25.81 14.06
CA TRP A 729 21.56 -25.65 12.79
C TRP A 729 21.98 -24.34 12.12
N GLN A 730 21.83 -24.27 10.81
CA GLN A 730 22.27 -23.14 10.02
C GLN A 730 21.09 -22.27 9.60
N ALA A 731 21.27 -20.95 9.63
CA ALA A 731 20.31 -20.03 9.08
C ALA A 731 20.45 -19.94 7.54
N GLY A 732 19.39 -20.24 6.79
CA GLY A 732 19.35 -20.16 5.33
C GLY A 732 19.29 -21.53 4.63
N LEU A 733 18.50 -21.63 3.55
CA LEU A 733 18.42 -22.83 2.71
C LEU A 733 19.56 -22.81 1.69
N GLY A 734 20.69 -23.44 2.03
CA GLY A 734 21.79 -23.72 1.10
C GLY A 734 22.98 -22.75 1.09
N GLN A 735 22.85 -21.56 1.68
CA GLN A 735 23.96 -20.65 1.98
C GLN A 735 23.85 -20.12 3.41
N ALA A 736 25.00 -20.02 4.09
CA ALA A 736 25.11 -19.58 5.47
C ALA A 736 24.76 -18.09 5.61
N VAL A 737 23.67 -17.76 6.30
CA VAL A 737 23.35 -16.37 6.62
C VAL A 737 23.90 -16.04 7.99
N ILE A 738 24.79 -15.05 8.06
CA ILE A 738 25.39 -14.59 9.31
C ILE A 738 24.31 -14.01 10.23
N GLN A 739 24.13 -14.64 11.40
CA GLN A 739 23.22 -14.17 12.45
C GLN A 739 24.00 -13.32 13.46
N LYS A 740 23.74 -12.01 13.48
CA LYS A 740 24.41 -11.04 14.34
C LYS A 740 23.92 -11.09 15.79
N SER A 741 22.65 -11.45 16.00
CA SER A 741 22.06 -11.47 17.33
C SER A 741 21.10 -12.65 17.51
N VAL A 742 21.04 -13.17 18.74
CA VAL A 742 20.20 -14.29 19.13
C VAL A 742 19.63 -14.08 20.53
N ILE A 743 18.37 -14.49 20.73
CA ILE A 743 17.70 -14.53 22.04
C ILE A 743 16.84 -15.79 22.17
N PHE A 744 16.55 -16.17 23.42
CA PHE A 744 15.41 -17.02 23.72
C PHE A 744 14.17 -16.15 23.93
N ILE A 745 13.08 -16.51 23.25
CA ILE A 745 11.75 -15.95 23.55
C ILE A 745 11.18 -16.67 24.78
N ASN A 746 11.35 -17.99 24.82
CA ASN A 746 10.98 -18.86 25.94
C ASN A 746 11.79 -20.16 25.85
N HIS A 747 11.49 -21.14 26.72
CA HIS A 747 12.20 -22.42 26.74
C HIS A 747 12.10 -23.26 25.45
N LYS A 748 11.20 -22.92 24.53
CA LYS A 748 10.96 -23.68 23.29
C LYS A 748 11.29 -22.90 22.03
N LYS A 749 11.41 -21.56 22.10
CA LYS A 749 11.55 -20.69 20.93
C LYS A 749 12.77 -19.77 21.04
N ILE A 750 13.47 -19.62 19.93
CA ILE A 750 14.64 -18.75 19.73
C ILE A 750 14.33 -17.77 18.60
N ALA A 751 14.81 -16.53 18.72
CA ALA A 751 14.79 -15.55 17.64
C ALA A 751 16.20 -15.15 17.24
N THR A 752 16.44 -14.97 15.94
CA THR A 752 17.70 -14.47 15.39
C THR A 752 17.48 -13.38 14.35
N VAL A 753 18.45 -12.50 14.22
CA VAL A 753 18.54 -11.51 13.14
C VAL A 753 19.96 -11.46 12.59
N GLY A 754 20.08 -11.08 11.32
CA GLY A 754 21.34 -11.16 10.58
C GLY A 754 21.57 -10.06 9.55
N GLU A 755 22.61 -10.25 8.75
CA GLU A 755 23.05 -9.30 7.70
C GLU A 755 22.03 -9.11 6.57
N ASP A 756 21.08 -10.04 6.45
CA ASP A 756 20.02 -9.99 5.44
C ASP A 756 18.78 -9.20 5.87
N GLY A 757 18.79 -8.61 7.07
CA GLY A 757 17.68 -7.83 7.61
C GLY A 757 16.42 -8.66 7.87
N ILE A 758 16.55 -9.98 8.04
CA ILE A 758 15.43 -10.91 8.29
C ILE A 758 15.49 -11.40 9.74
N LEU A 759 14.36 -11.26 10.44
CA LEU A 759 14.15 -11.94 11.71
C LEU A 759 13.64 -13.35 11.47
N ARG A 760 14.25 -14.33 12.12
CA ARG A 760 13.88 -15.75 12.05
C ARG A 760 13.51 -16.29 13.42
N LEU A 761 12.42 -17.04 13.46
CA LEU A 761 11.98 -17.77 14.64
C LEU A 761 12.29 -19.25 14.49
N TRP A 762 12.81 -19.84 15.55
CA TRP A 762 13.25 -21.23 15.60
C TRP A 762 12.64 -21.92 16.81
N THR A 763 12.44 -23.23 16.70
CA THR A 763 12.34 -24.10 17.86
C THR A 763 13.74 -24.33 18.44
N THR A 764 13.82 -24.72 19.71
CA THR A 764 15.10 -25.15 20.32
C THR A 764 15.68 -26.43 19.71
N GLN A 765 14.92 -27.11 18.85
CA GLN A 765 15.37 -28.26 18.06
C GLN A 765 15.91 -27.85 16.67
N GLY A 766 15.91 -26.55 16.34
CA GLY A 766 16.44 -26.03 15.08
C GLY A 766 15.45 -26.00 13.90
N GLN A 767 14.17 -26.29 14.14
CA GLN A 767 13.14 -26.09 13.10
C GLN A 767 12.76 -24.62 13.01
N GLN A 768 12.81 -24.04 11.81
CA GLN A 768 12.35 -22.67 11.57
C GLN A 768 10.81 -22.63 11.64
N ILE A 769 10.27 -21.78 12.51
CA ILE A 769 8.83 -21.59 12.73
C ILE A 769 8.28 -20.52 11.77
N ASN A 770 8.99 -19.39 11.65
CA ASN A 770 8.55 -18.24 10.87
C ASN A 770 9.77 -17.36 10.50
N GLN A 771 9.61 -16.51 9.48
CA GLN A 771 10.58 -15.46 9.15
C GLN A 771 9.89 -14.29 8.46
N TRP A 772 10.39 -13.07 8.70
CA TRP A 772 9.94 -11.89 7.97
C TRP A 772 11.07 -10.87 7.90
N ARG A 773 11.03 -10.03 6.86
CA ARG A 773 11.99 -8.95 6.67
C ARG A 773 11.66 -7.81 7.62
N VAL A 774 12.64 -7.39 8.42
CA VAL A 774 12.51 -6.30 9.38
C VAL A 774 13.14 -4.99 8.91
N SER A 775 14.15 -5.06 8.03
CA SER A 775 14.72 -3.90 7.34
C SER A 775 15.37 -4.32 6.02
N LEU A 776 15.63 -3.34 5.15
CA LEU A 776 16.46 -3.50 3.95
C LEU A 776 17.97 -3.45 4.29
N THR A 777 18.32 -3.00 5.49
CA THR A 777 19.69 -2.98 6.01
C THR A 777 19.92 -4.09 7.05
N PRO A 778 21.18 -4.44 7.34
CA PRO A 778 21.51 -5.43 8.37
C PRO A 778 20.83 -5.14 9.70
N ALA A 779 20.24 -6.18 10.30
CA ALA A 779 19.70 -6.12 11.65
C ALA A 779 20.73 -6.70 12.63
N TYR A 780 21.20 -5.87 13.55
CA TYR A 780 22.34 -6.20 14.43
C TYR A 780 21.92 -6.58 15.85
N LEU A 781 20.67 -6.32 16.25
CA LEU A 781 20.16 -6.71 17.58
C LEU A 781 18.71 -7.20 17.50
N VAL A 782 18.44 -8.29 18.19
CA VAL A 782 17.07 -8.74 18.52
C VAL A 782 16.89 -8.77 20.03
N GLY A 783 15.76 -8.30 20.51
CA GLY A 783 15.32 -8.33 21.90
C GLY A 783 13.91 -8.90 22.00
N ALA A 784 13.49 -9.28 23.20
CA ALA A 784 12.10 -9.64 23.49
C ALA A 784 11.65 -8.92 24.75
N SER A 785 10.38 -8.59 24.80
CA SER A 785 9.73 -8.16 26.04
C SER A 785 9.77 -9.33 27.04
N PRO A 786 9.84 -9.10 28.36
CA PRO A 786 9.82 -10.19 29.34
C PRO A 786 8.61 -11.16 29.26
N SER A 787 7.46 -10.76 28.70
CA SER A 787 6.35 -11.70 28.44
C SER A 787 6.61 -12.61 27.23
N GLY A 788 7.55 -12.24 26.36
CA GLY A 788 7.89 -12.96 25.13
C GLY A 788 6.90 -12.71 23.98
N GLU A 789 5.95 -11.79 24.14
CA GLU A 789 4.91 -11.51 23.14
C GLU A 789 5.34 -10.48 22.10
N THR A 790 6.26 -9.59 22.48
CA THR A 790 6.80 -8.53 21.62
C THR A 790 8.28 -8.77 21.38
N LEU A 791 8.69 -8.69 20.12
CA LEU A 791 10.08 -8.74 19.68
C LEU A 791 10.53 -7.34 19.27
N LEU A 792 11.76 -7.01 19.61
CA LEU A 792 12.41 -5.75 19.24
C LEU A 792 13.54 -6.04 18.26
N THR A 793 13.68 -5.23 17.22
CA THR A 793 14.82 -5.29 16.30
C THR A 793 15.48 -3.92 16.15
N LEU A 794 16.81 -3.92 16.10
CA LEU A 794 17.62 -2.77 15.70
C LEU A 794 18.35 -3.07 14.40
N SER A 795 18.25 -2.14 13.46
CA SER A 795 18.87 -2.19 12.13
C SER A 795 19.74 -0.96 11.88
N GLU A 796 20.60 -1.05 10.86
CA GLU A 796 21.52 0.03 10.49
C GLU A 796 20.82 1.28 9.94
N ASP A 797 19.49 1.23 9.76
CA ASP A 797 18.65 2.41 9.47
C ASP A 797 18.32 3.26 10.72
N ASN A 798 18.87 2.91 11.89
CA ASN A 798 18.68 3.58 13.18
C ASN A 798 17.24 3.53 13.74
N ILE A 799 16.35 2.73 13.14
CA ILE A 799 14.96 2.60 13.57
C ILE A 799 14.85 1.39 14.51
N ILE A 800 14.15 1.59 15.63
CA ILE A 800 13.77 0.49 16.52
C ILE A 800 12.41 0.00 16.07
N ARG A 801 12.26 -1.30 15.79
CA ARG A 801 10.97 -1.87 15.40
C ARG A 801 10.48 -2.87 16.42
N LEU A 802 9.21 -2.74 16.80
CA LEU A 802 8.51 -3.64 17.69
C LEU A 802 7.55 -4.52 16.90
N TRP A 803 7.63 -5.83 17.08
CA TRP A 803 6.88 -6.82 16.34
C TRP A 803 6.13 -7.72 17.30
N THR A 804 4.96 -8.19 16.89
CA THR A 804 4.37 -9.39 17.48
C THR A 804 5.21 -10.61 17.11
N VAL A 805 5.15 -11.67 17.90
CA VAL A 805 5.76 -12.97 17.56
C VAL A 805 5.22 -13.60 16.26
N ASN A 806 4.11 -13.08 15.73
CA ASN A 806 3.50 -13.55 14.47
C ASN A 806 4.00 -12.78 13.24
N GLY A 807 4.83 -11.74 13.42
CA GLY A 807 5.38 -10.95 12.33
C GLY A 807 4.60 -9.68 11.96
N LEU A 808 3.57 -9.33 12.73
CA LEU A 808 2.91 -8.02 12.60
C LEU A 808 3.78 -6.93 13.24
N LEU A 809 4.11 -5.89 12.48
CA LEU A 809 4.77 -4.68 12.99
C LEU A 809 3.79 -3.92 13.90
N GLN A 810 4.17 -3.70 15.16
CA GLN A 810 3.39 -2.91 16.11
C GLN A 810 3.77 -1.44 16.06
N HIS A 811 5.08 -1.13 16.15
CA HIS A 811 5.57 0.24 16.23
C HIS A 811 6.94 0.39 15.56
N GLU A 812 7.18 1.56 14.95
CA GLU A 812 8.50 2.05 14.55
C GLU A 812 8.89 3.24 15.42
N LEU A 813 9.99 3.13 16.16
CA LEU A 813 10.52 4.19 17.02
C LEU A 813 11.69 4.85 16.29
N SER A 814 11.43 6.06 15.78
CA SER A 814 12.39 6.87 15.03
C SER A 814 12.79 8.10 15.84
N GLY A 815 14.06 8.51 15.73
CA GLY A 815 14.58 9.70 16.42
C GLY A 815 16.09 9.67 16.71
N HIS A 816 16.71 8.49 16.69
CA HIS A 816 18.17 8.37 16.78
C HIS A 816 18.83 8.67 15.42
N GLU A 817 19.91 9.47 15.44
CA GLU A 817 20.70 9.84 14.26
C GLU A 817 21.93 8.94 14.07
N ARG A 818 22.16 8.01 15.00
CA ARG A 818 23.26 7.05 15.04
C ARG A 818 22.73 5.70 15.49
N PHE A 819 23.55 4.66 15.30
CA PHE A 819 23.21 3.31 15.75
C PHE A 819 22.89 3.28 17.24
N VAL A 820 21.75 2.70 17.58
CA VAL A 820 21.31 2.54 18.97
C VAL A 820 22.21 1.52 19.67
N THR A 821 22.84 1.91 20.78
CA THR A 821 23.81 1.10 21.53
C THR A 821 23.17 0.25 22.62
N SER A 822 22.11 0.73 23.25
CA SER A 822 21.36 -0.01 24.26
C SER A 822 19.86 0.22 24.16
N VAL A 823 19.11 -0.82 24.49
CA VAL A 823 17.65 -0.82 24.63
C VAL A 823 17.27 -1.63 25.86
N ASP A 824 16.30 -1.14 26.63
CA ASP A 824 15.85 -1.80 27.85
C ASP A 824 14.35 -1.60 28.09
N PHE A 825 13.64 -2.67 28.49
CA PHE A 825 12.18 -2.67 28.67
C PHE A 825 11.81 -2.62 30.15
N ASN A 826 10.89 -1.72 30.52
CA ASN A 826 10.18 -1.81 31.79
C ASN A 826 8.73 -2.27 31.56
N GLN A 827 8.44 -3.49 32.00
CA GLN A 827 7.14 -4.12 31.82
C GLN A 827 6.03 -3.55 32.72
N ARG A 828 6.39 -3.04 33.89
CA ARG A 828 5.43 -2.48 34.84
C ARG A 828 4.85 -1.18 34.32
N THR A 829 5.71 -0.36 33.72
CA THR A 829 5.33 0.95 33.16
C THR A 829 5.00 0.88 31.67
N LYS A 830 5.29 -0.24 30.99
CA LYS A 830 5.18 -0.39 29.53
C LYS A 830 5.98 0.66 28.77
N THR A 831 7.21 0.89 29.23
CA THR A 831 8.15 1.84 28.63
C THR A 831 9.40 1.16 28.10
N LEU A 832 10.06 1.79 27.13
CA LEU A 832 11.36 1.39 26.59
C LEU A 832 12.35 2.54 26.76
N LEU A 833 13.57 2.26 27.22
CA LEU A 833 14.69 3.19 27.17
C LEU A 833 15.59 2.82 26.00
N SER A 834 15.98 3.80 25.17
CA SER A 834 17.03 3.62 24.16
C SER A 834 18.10 4.69 24.27
N SER A 835 19.33 4.36 23.86
CA SER A 835 20.43 5.32 23.83
C SER A 835 21.39 5.08 22.66
N ASP A 836 22.15 6.10 22.29
CA ASP A 836 23.18 6.04 21.24
C ASP A 836 24.55 6.59 21.72
N PRO A 837 25.64 6.40 20.96
CA PRO A 837 26.99 6.77 21.37
C PRO A 837 27.20 8.27 21.59
N SER A 838 26.33 9.13 21.05
CA SER A 838 26.45 10.59 21.23
C SER A 838 25.98 11.07 22.60
N GLY A 839 25.34 10.19 23.39
CA GLY A 839 24.80 10.52 24.70
C GLY A 839 23.33 10.90 24.67
N ARG A 840 22.64 10.77 23.53
CA ARG A 840 21.19 10.97 23.40
C ARG A 840 20.43 9.77 23.93
N LEU A 841 19.42 10.04 24.76
CA LEU A 841 18.50 9.05 25.31
C LEU A 841 17.06 9.36 24.91
N PHE A 842 16.28 8.31 24.64
CA PHE A 842 14.83 8.39 24.48
C PHE A 842 14.15 7.46 25.47
N LEU A 843 13.10 7.96 26.11
CA LEU A 843 12.13 7.18 26.85
C LEU A 843 10.86 7.09 26.02
N TRP A 844 10.47 5.87 25.67
CA TRP A 844 9.29 5.57 24.85
C TRP A 844 8.18 5.00 25.72
N ASP A 845 6.95 5.39 25.44
CA ASP A 845 5.72 4.92 26.06
C ASP A 845 4.75 4.50 24.95
N PHE A 846 4.26 3.27 25.02
CA PHE A 846 3.41 2.64 24.00
C PHE A 846 2.15 2.05 24.62
N GLN A 847 1.64 2.66 25.70
CA GLN A 847 0.30 2.36 26.19
C GLN A 847 -0.76 2.80 25.16
N PRO A 848 -1.75 1.94 24.79
CA PRO A 848 -2.80 2.31 23.86
C PRO A 848 -3.65 3.46 24.40
N ARG A 849 -3.89 4.49 23.59
CA ARG A 849 -4.88 5.55 23.89
C ARG A 849 -6.32 5.08 23.71
N ASP A 850 -6.55 4.21 22.73
CA ASP A 850 -7.88 3.75 22.36
C ASP A 850 -8.24 2.43 23.04
N LYS A 851 -9.53 2.27 23.36
CA LYS A 851 -10.04 1.00 23.90
C LYS A 851 -10.39 0.09 22.73
N LEU A 852 -9.67 -1.03 22.66
CA LEU A 852 -9.86 -2.08 21.68
C LEU A 852 -10.25 -3.37 22.40
N TRP A 853 -11.33 -4.00 21.95
CA TRP A 853 -11.68 -5.35 22.38
C TRP A 853 -12.28 -6.17 21.25
N SER A 854 -12.20 -7.48 21.37
CA SER A 854 -12.85 -8.40 20.43
C SER A 854 -14.31 -8.61 20.82
N ALA A 855 -15.22 -8.47 19.85
CA ALA A 855 -16.62 -8.79 20.03
C ALA A 855 -16.89 -10.30 20.12
N GLY A 856 -16.03 -11.13 19.54
CA GLY A 856 -16.20 -12.59 19.49
C GLY A 856 -17.40 -13.02 18.64
N GLN A 857 -17.70 -12.29 17.56
CA GLN A 857 -18.80 -12.51 16.61
C GLN A 857 -18.30 -12.89 15.20
N ALA A 858 -17.00 -13.16 15.05
CA ALA A 858 -16.26 -13.42 13.80
C ALA A 858 -16.21 -12.24 12.81
N SER A 859 -17.28 -11.45 12.71
CA SER A 859 -17.36 -10.17 12.00
C SER A 859 -18.52 -9.39 12.60
N VAL A 860 -18.31 -8.12 12.89
CA VAL A 860 -19.36 -7.22 13.40
C VAL A 860 -19.93 -6.45 12.23
N TRP A 861 -21.24 -6.55 12.01
CA TRP A 861 -21.95 -5.93 10.88
C TRP A 861 -22.67 -4.65 11.27
N HIS A 862 -23.09 -4.50 12.54
CA HIS A 862 -23.70 -3.27 13.03
C HIS A 862 -23.35 -2.98 14.49
N VAL A 863 -23.15 -1.70 14.81
CA VAL A 863 -22.98 -1.19 16.17
C VAL A 863 -23.96 -0.05 16.43
N ASN A 864 -24.43 0.09 17.67
CA ASN A 864 -25.28 1.22 18.05
C ASN A 864 -25.13 1.54 19.54
N PHE A 865 -25.01 2.82 19.90
CA PHE A 865 -24.98 3.28 21.27
C PHE A 865 -26.37 3.32 21.90
N SER A 866 -26.44 3.11 23.22
CA SER A 866 -27.65 3.41 23.97
C SER A 866 -27.97 4.92 23.90
N PRO A 867 -29.24 5.34 24.01
CA PRO A 867 -29.61 6.76 24.04
C PRO A 867 -28.95 7.56 25.17
N GLN A 868 -28.55 6.88 26.25
CA GLN A 868 -27.82 7.47 27.38
C GLN A 868 -26.31 7.50 27.15
N GLY A 869 -25.80 6.80 26.12
CA GLY A 869 -24.40 6.74 25.75
C GLY A 869 -23.51 5.96 26.72
N ASP A 870 -24.10 5.06 27.51
CA ASP A 870 -23.42 4.28 28.56
C ASP A 870 -23.20 2.79 28.19
N HIS A 871 -23.89 2.32 27.14
CA HIS A 871 -23.79 0.96 26.61
C HIS A 871 -23.63 0.97 25.09
N LEU A 872 -23.10 -0.12 24.55
CA LEU A 872 -22.98 -0.37 23.12
C LEU A 872 -23.59 -1.72 22.77
N ALA A 873 -24.43 -1.78 21.73
CA ALA A 873 -24.94 -3.01 21.16
C ALA A 873 -24.17 -3.39 19.89
N THR A 874 -23.94 -4.69 19.67
CA THR A 874 -23.28 -5.21 18.47
C THR A 874 -24.04 -6.39 17.88
N ALA A 875 -24.10 -6.42 16.55
CA ALA A 875 -24.68 -7.48 15.73
C ALA A 875 -23.63 -8.02 14.75
N GLY A 876 -23.59 -9.33 14.54
CA GLY A 876 -22.52 -9.92 13.72
C GLY A 876 -22.86 -11.23 13.02
N LYS A 877 -21.85 -11.72 12.30
CA LYS A 877 -21.92 -12.91 11.43
C LYS A 877 -22.28 -14.19 12.19
N ASP A 878 -21.89 -14.30 13.46
CA ASP A 878 -22.24 -15.46 14.28
C ASP A 878 -23.73 -15.56 14.63
N GLY A 879 -24.56 -14.57 14.26
CA GLY A 879 -25.99 -14.56 14.51
C GLY A 879 -26.39 -14.11 15.91
N SER A 880 -25.43 -13.61 16.70
CA SER A 880 -25.67 -13.11 18.05
C SER A 880 -25.90 -11.59 18.08
N LEU A 881 -26.62 -11.15 19.10
CA LEU A 881 -26.65 -9.75 19.56
C LEU A 881 -25.96 -9.69 20.93
N LYS A 882 -25.09 -8.69 21.11
CA LYS A 882 -24.32 -8.52 22.34
C LYS A 882 -24.45 -7.09 22.85
N LEU A 883 -24.56 -6.94 24.16
CA LEU A 883 -24.63 -5.67 24.87
C LEU A 883 -23.37 -5.52 25.73
N TRP A 884 -22.70 -4.39 25.59
CA TRP A 884 -21.39 -4.11 26.19
C TRP A 884 -21.43 -2.87 27.06
N GLN A 885 -20.62 -2.88 28.11
CA GLN A 885 -20.16 -1.67 28.77
C GLN A 885 -19.00 -1.04 27.98
N LEU A 886 -18.80 0.28 28.09
CA LEU A 886 -17.74 1.02 27.38
C LEU A 886 -16.30 0.71 27.86
N ASN A 887 -16.13 -0.22 28.80
CA ASN A 887 -14.83 -0.78 29.18
C ASN A 887 -14.52 -2.10 28.43
N GLY A 888 -15.38 -2.52 27.51
CA GLY A 888 -15.26 -3.78 26.76
C GLY A 888 -15.81 -5.01 27.50
N GLN A 889 -16.42 -4.83 28.67
CA GLN A 889 -17.06 -5.92 29.41
C GLN A 889 -18.42 -6.26 28.80
N LEU A 890 -18.64 -7.54 28.50
CA LEU A 890 -19.92 -8.05 28.01
C LEU A 890 -20.96 -8.06 29.15
N SER A 891 -22.08 -7.35 28.97
CA SER A 891 -23.21 -7.32 29.89
C SER A 891 -24.20 -8.45 29.63
N GLN A 892 -24.64 -8.58 28.38
CA GLN A 892 -25.66 -9.56 27.98
C GLN A 892 -25.39 -10.05 26.54
N ARG A 893 -25.90 -11.24 26.21
CA ARG A 893 -25.88 -11.77 24.83
C ARG A 893 -27.11 -12.63 24.55
N ILE A 894 -27.55 -12.62 23.30
CA ILE A 894 -28.56 -13.56 22.80
C ILE A 894 -28.16 -14.10 21.43
N GLN A 895 -28.63 -15.32 21.12
CA GLN A 895 -28.51 -15.90 19.79
C GLN A 895 -29.84 -15.70 19.07
N ALA A 896 -29.90 -14.74 18.14
CA ALA A 896 -31.15 -14.35 17.48
C ALA A 896 -31.34 -14.99 16.10
N SER A 897 -30.26 -15.35 15.41
CA SER A 897 -30.26 -15.99 14.10
C SER A 897 -29.18 -17.07 13.99
N SER A 898 -29.31 -17.94 12.98
CA SER A 898 -28.27 -18.92 12.58
C SER A 898 -27.50 -18.52 11.31
N GLN A 899 -27.95 -17.49 10.59
CA GLN A 899 -27.39 -17.04 9.31
C GLN A 899 -26.63 -15.70 9.43
N GLY A 900 -26.77 -15.00 10.56
CA GLY A 900 -26.09 -13.74 10.85
C GLY A 900 -27.07 -12.61 11.18
N MET A 901 -26.59 -11.63 11.94
CA MET A 901 -27.35 -10.44 12.34
C MET A 901 -26.82 -9.20 11.64
N ASN A 902 -27.60 -8.64 10.72
CA ASN A 902 -27.20 -7.54 9.84
C ASN A 902 -27.32 -6.16 10.50
N THR A 903 -28.31 -5.96 11.38
CA THR A 903 -28.59 -4.65 11.96
C THR A 903 -29.14 -4.76 13.38
N VAL A 904 -28.84 -3.75 14.20
CA VAL A 904 -29.35 -3.60 15.57
C VAL A 904 -29.48 -2.12 15.93
N GLU A 905 -30.57 -1.75 16.59
CA GLU A 905 -30.85 -0.36 16.99
C GLU A 905 -31.58 -0.30 18.34
N PHE A 906 -31.18 0.61 19.22
CA PHE A 906 -31.86 0.85 20.49
C PHE A 906 -33.20 1.54 20.29
N SER A 907 -34.18 1.17 21.11
CA SER A 907 -35.41 1.96 21.26
C SER A 907 -35.09 3.34 21.84
N PRO A 908 -35.90 4.38 21.54
CA PRO A 908 -35.65 5.75 22.03
C PRO A 908 -35.55 5.88 23.57
N ASP A 909 -36.18 4.98 24.32
CA ASP A 909 -36.14 4.91 25.78
C ASP A 909 -34.96 4.07 26.34
N GLY A 910 -34.20 3.42 25.46
CA GLY A 910 -33.07 2.55 25.77
C GLY A 910 -33.44 1.21 26.43
N GLN A 911 -34.73 0.83 26.44
CA GLN A 911 -35.19 -0.37 27.15
C GLN A 911 -35.22 -1.64 26.29
N SER A 912 -35.12 -1.50 24.96
CA SER A 912 -35.17 -2.62 24.02
C SER A 912 -34.22 -2.40 22.84
N LEU A 913 -33.93 -3.48 22.10
CA LEU A 913 -33.20 -3.45 20.84
C LEU A 913 -34.07 -4.01 19.71
N ALA A 914 -34.25 -3.28 18.61
CA ALA A 914 -34.73 -3.85 17.35
C ALA A 914 -33.56 -4.44 16.57
N PHE A 915 -33.82 -5.47 15.78
CA PHE A 915 -32.79 -6.11 14.97
C PHE A 915 -33.34 -6.74 13.69
N GLY A 916 -32.43 -6.97 12.75
CA GLY A 916 -32.70 -7.62 11.46
C GLY A 916 -31.62 -8.64 11.10
N GLY A 917 -32.04 -9.83 10.67
CA GLY A 917 -31.16 -10.96 10.32
C GLY A 917 -31.02 -11.20 8.82
N ASP A 918 -29.99 -11.95 8.44
CA ASP A 918 -29.77 -12.37 7.05
C ASP A 918 -30.79 -13.44 6.60
N ASP A 919 -31.38 -14.13 7.57
CA ASP A 919 -32.53 -15.03 7.39
C ASP A 919 -33.89 -14.30 7.32
N GLY A 920 -33.88 -12.97 7.25
CA GLY A 920 -35.09 -12.15 7.17
C GLY A 920 -35.83 -11.95 8.48
N THR A 921 -35.30 -12.46 9.59
CA THR A 921 -35.88 -12.24 10.92
C THR A 921 -35.88 -10.75 11.23
N VAL A 922 -37.04 -10.22 11.65
CA VAL A 922 -37.14 -8.92 12.32
C VAL A 922 -37.68 -9.19 13.71
N GLY A 923 -37.07 -8.60 14.72
CA GLY A 923 -37.55 -8.78 16.09
C GLY A 923 -37.08 -7.70 17.05
N ILE A 924 -37.57 -7.84 18.27
CA ILE A 924 -37.28 -6.96 19.40
C ILE A 924 -36.73 -7.80 20.56
N TRP A 925 -35.67 -7.29 21.18
CA TRP A 925 -35.08 -7.82 22.40
C TRP A 925 -35.29 -6.83 23.54
N PRO A 926 -36.26 -7.06 24.44
CA PRO A 926 -36.44 -6.26 25.64
C PRO A 926 -35.30 -6.54 26.64
N LEU A 927 -34.63 -5.50 27.13
CA LEU A 927 -33.45 -5.64 28.00
C LEU A 927 -33.79 -5.94 29.47
N GLN A 928 -35.03 -5.63 29.89
CA GLN A 928 -35.51 -5.84 31.26
C GLN A 928 -36.33 -7.12 31.47
N GLN A 929 -36.95 -7.67 30.41
CA GLN A 929 -37.64 -8.95 30.48
C GLN A 929 -36.63 -10.10 30.30
N HIS A 930 -37.00 -11.33 30.69
CA HIS A 930 -36.13 -12.51 30.69
C HIS A 930 -35.03 -12.45 29.60
N PRO A 931 -33.74 -12.61 29.95
CA PRO A 931 -32.62 -12.27 29.06
C PRO A 931 -32.53 -13.09 27.75
N ASN A 932 -33.45 -14.02 27.52
CA ASN A 932 -33.55 -14.86 26.32
C ASN A 932 -34.87 -14.70 25.53
N SER A 933 -35.79 -13.81 25.92
CA SER A 933 -37.07 -13.67 25.21
C SER A 933 -36.95 -12.69 24.05
N VAL A 934 -36.89 -13.24 22.84
CA VAL A 934 -36.93 -12.49 21.59
C VAL A 934 -38.35 -12.46 21.05
N LEU A 935 -38.84 -11.26 20.71
CA LEU A 935 -40.15 -11.07 20.10
C LEU A 935 -39.99 -10.99 18.57
N SER A 936 -40.31 -12.09 17.88
CA SER A 936 -40.32 -12.10 16.41
C SER A 936 -41.54 -11.35 15.86
N LEU A 937 -41.30 -10.50 14.86
CA LEU A 937 -42.31 -9.66 14.19
C LEU A 937 -42.86 -10.27 12.90
N GLN A 938 -42.10 -11.19 12.30
CA GLN A 938 -42.46 -11.86 11.06
C GLN A 938 -41.72 -13.20 10.91
N PRO A 939 -42.26 -14.14 10.11
CA PRO A 939 -41.53 -15.36 9.77
C PRO A 939 -40.24 -15.05 8.98
N PRO A 940 -39.26 -15.98 8.97
CA PRO A 940 -38.04 -15.85 8.18
C PRO A 940 -38.33 -15.61 6.70
N GLY A 941 -37.45 -14.87 6.04
CA GLY A 941 -37.62 -14.40 4.68
C GLY A 941 -36.32 -13.85 4.08
N PRO A 942 -36.39 -12.96 3.08
CA PRO A 942 -35.22 -12.30 2.53
C PRO A 942 -34.50 -11.42 3.56
N ALA A 943 -33.18 -11.32 3.44
CA ALA A 943 -32.31 -10.56 4.36
C ALA A 943 -32.80 -9.13 4.64
N ILE A 944 -32.74 -8.75 5.91
CA ILE A 944 -33.02 -7.40 6.42
C ILE A 944 -31.70 -6.71 6.65
N TYR A 945 -31.53 -5.49 6.13
CA TYR A 945 -30.27 -4.74 6.22
C TYR A 945 -30.38 -3.50 7.11
N ALA A 946 -31.58 -2.96 7.29
CA ALA A 946 -31.82 -1.79 8.12
C ALA A 946 -33.11 -1.93 8.93
N VAL A 947 -33.06 -1.46 10.17
CA VAL A 947 -34.22 -1.20 11.03
C VAL A 947 -34.11 0.22 11.55
N ASP A 948 -35.23 0.82 11.97
CA ASP A 948 -35.21 2.09 12.72
C ASP A 948 -36.52 2.32 13.48
N PHE A 949 -36.46 2.99 14.62
CA PHE A 949 -37.61 3.41 15.42
C PHE A 949 -38.03 4.84 15.11
N SER A 950 -39.33 5.12 15.17
CA SER A 950 -39.79 6.50 15.25
C SER A 950 -39.42 7.11 16.61
N GLY A 951 -39.08 8.40 16.65
CA GLY A 951 -38.64 9.06 17.89
C GLY A 951 -39.68 9.09 19.02
N ASP A 952 -40.96 8.85 18.72
CA ASP A 952 -42.06 8.69 19.70
C ASP A 952 -42.29 7.22 20.14
N GLY A 953 -41.53 6.28 19.57
CA GLY A 953 -41.64 4.84 19.86
C GLY A 953 -42.90 4.17 19.33
N GLN A 954 -43.68 4.81 18.46
CA GLN A 954 -44.96 4.29 17.97
C GLN A 954 -44.84 3.43 16.70
N TYR A 955 -43.72 3.54 15.99
CA TYR A 955 -43.46 2.82 14.76
C TYR A 955 -42.06 2.20 14.76
N LEU A 956 -41.96 1.04 14.12
CA LEU A 956 -40.70 0.38 13.77
C LEU A 956 -40.74 0.11 12.28
N ALA A 957 -39.69 0.49 11.57
CA ALA A 957 -39.53 0.21 10.16
C ALA A 957 -38.37 -0.78 9.95
N ALA A 958 -38.49 -1.65 8.95
CA ALA A 958 -37.43 -2.55 8.52
C ALA A 958 -37.39 -2.64 6.99
N ALA A 959 -36.19 -2.77 6.43
CA ALA A 959 -35.98 -2.88 4.99
C ALA A 959 -34.77 -3.75 4.66
N GLY A 960 -34.72 -4.30 3.45
CA GLY A 960 -33.66 -5.23 3.08
C GLY A 960 -33.63 -5.58 1.60
N LYS A 961 -33.31 -6.85 1.30
CA LYS A 961 -32.95 -7.33 -0.04
C LYS A 961 -34.00 -7.13 -1.12
N THR A 962 -35.29 -7.09 -0.77
CA THR A 962 -36.39 -7.03 -1.75
C THR A 962 -36.75 -5.62 -2.20
N GLY A 963 -36.24 -4.57 -1.54
CA GLY A 963 -36.69 -3.20 -1.76
C GLY A 963 -38.06 -2.87 -1.14
N GLU A 964 -38.64 -3.80 -0.38
CA GLU A 964 -39.85 -3.55 0.42
C GLU A 964 -39.48 -2.91 1.76
N ILE A 965 -40.27 -1.92 2.19
CA ILE A 965 -40.21 -1.37 3.55
C ILE A 965 -41.39 -1.92 4.33
N LEU A 966 -41.11 -2.53 5.48
CA LEU A 966 -42.09 -3.06 6.41
C LEU A 966 -42.24 -2.09 7.58
N VAL A 967 -43.47 -1.71 7.92
CA VAL A 967 -43.72 -0.84 9.08
C VAL A 967 -44.78 -1.43 9.99
N TRP A 968 -44.43 -1.55 11.27
CA TRP A 968 -45.33 -1.97 12.34
C TRP A 968 -45.72 -0.76 13.19
N SER A 969 -46.96 -0.75 13.68
CA SER A 969 -47.45 0.23 14.65
C SER A 969 -47.69 -0.45 15.99
N GLY A 970 -47.16 0.13 17.06
CA GLY A 970 -47.34 -0.36 18.42
C GLY A 970 -46.49 0.44 19.40
N PRO A 971 -46.77 0.37 20.71
CA PRO A 971 -45.90 1.00 21.68
C PRO A 971 -44.63 0.17 21.84
N PHE A 972 -43.56 0.57 21.16
CA PHE A 972 -42.24 -0.05 21.27
C PHE A 972 -41.42 0.49 22.45
N THR A 973 -41.95 1.50 23.16
CA THR A 973 -41.36 2.19 24.32
C THR A 973 -42.16 1.99 25.62
N ALA A 974 -42.89 0.87 25.73
CA ALA A 974 -43.69 0.57 26.92
C ALA A 974 -42.87 -0.14 28.01
N THR A 975 -43.19 0.15 29.28
CA THR A 975 -42.70 -0.65 30.41
C THR A 975 -43.14 -2.11 30.26
N ALA A 976 -42.39 -3.04 30.87
CA ALA A 976 -42.59 -4.49 30.72
C ALA A 976 -44.05 -4.96 30.95
N ASP A 977 -44.84 -4.23 31.74
CA ASP A 977 -46.23 -4.53 32.08
C ASP A 977 -47.27 -4.01 31.05
N GLN A 978 -46.82 -3.25 30.04
CA GLN A 978 -47.66 -2.59 29.04
C GLN A 978 -47.36 -3.02 27.59
N PHE A 979 -46.48 -4.00 27.37
CA PHE A 979 -46.37 -4.63 26.06
C PHE A 979 -47.74 -5.24 25.71
N PRO A 980 -48.43 -4.79 24.65
CA PRO A 980 -49.71 -5.35 24.27
C PRO A 980 -49.57 -6.84 23.97
N ALA A 981 -50.69 -7.57 23.97
CA ALA A 981 -50.73 -8.97 23.53
C ALA A 981 -50.10 -9.09 22.13
N TRP A 982 -48.85 -9.53 22.12
CA TRP A 982 -48.01 -9.70 20.94
C TRP A 982 -48.52 -10.92 20.14
N PRO A 983 -48.51 -10.91 18.79
CA PRO A 983 -47.79 -10.00 17.89
C PRO A 983 -48.56 -8.73 17.48
N PRO A 984 -47.86 -7.68 17.01
CA PRO A 984 -48.50 -6.51 16.42
C PRO A 984 -49.32 -6.89 15.17
N GLN A 985 -50.21 -5.99 14.75
CA GLN A 985 -50.90 -6.09 13.46
C GLN A 985 -49.92 -6.36 12.32
N SER A 986 -50.40 -7.01 11.25
CA SER A 986 -49.60 -7.29 10.05
C SER A 986 -48.89 -6.03 9.56
N ALA A 987 -47.59 -6.14 9.26
CA ALA A 987 -46.78 -5.04 8.77
C ALA A 987 -47.41 -4.38 7.54
N ARG A 988 -47.40 -3.05 7.51
CA ARG A 988 -47.69 -2.32 6.27
C ARG A 988 -46.48 -2.42 5.36
N LYS A 989 -46.72 -2.68 4.08
CA LYS A 989 -45.67 -2.82 3.07
C LYS A 989 -45.66 -1.60 2.15
N PHE A 990 -44.51 -0.96 2.02
CA PHE A 990 -44.30 0.12 1.04
C PHE A 990 -43.42 -0.39 -0.09
N HIS A 991 -43.87 -0.16 -1.33
CA HIS A 991 -43.18 -0.59 -2.54
C HIS A 991 -42.71 0.63 -3.34
N GLY A 992 -41.47 0.59 -3.84
CA GLY A 992 -40.97 1.57 -4.81
C GLY A 992 -39.47 1.57 -5.06
N HIS A 993 -38.63 0.99 -4.18
CA HIS A 993 -37.25 0.69 -4.54
C HIS A 993 -37.18 -0.52 -5.47
N THR A 994 -36.26 -0.48 -6.45
CA THR A 994 -36.06 -1.57 -7.43
C THR A 994 -34.92 -2.53 -7.06
N GLY A 995 -34.37 -2.40 -5.86
CA GLY A 995 -33.27 -3.22 -5.34
C GLY A 995 -33.15 -3.14 -3.81
N ALA A 996 -32.06 -3.66 -3.26
CA ALA A 996 -31.86 -3.72 -1.82
C ALA A 996 -31.87 -2.32 -1.17
N ILE A 997 -32.49 -2.19 0.01
CA ILE A 997 -32.44 -0.98 0.85
C ILE A 997 -31.42 -1.23 1.96
N TRP A 998 -30.43 -0.34 2.07
CA TRP A 998 -29.39 -0.42 3.10
C TRP A 998 -29.46 0.73 4.12
N GLY A 999 -30.04 1.87 3.75
CA GLY A 999 -30.27 2.99 4.67
C GLY A 999 -31.76 3.23 4.91
N LEU A 1000 -32.14 3.35 6.18
CA LEU A 1000 -33.52 3.59 6.62
C LEU A 1000 -33.49 4.48 7.87
N ARG A 1001 -34.14 5.65 7.81
CA ARG A 1001 -34.22 6.59 8.94
C ARG A 1001 -35.56 7.29 9.06
N PHE A 1002 -36.13 7.40 10.26
CA PHE A 1002 -37.28 8.26 10.54
C PHE A 1002 -36.85 9.72 10.60
N LEU A 1003 -37.71 10.60 10.08
CA LEU A 1003 -37.55 12.04 10.28
C LEU A 1003 -37.78 12.39 11.75
N PRO A 1004 -36.84 13.10 12.40
CA PRO A 1004 -37.01 13.53 13.78
C PRO A 1004 -38.16 14.54 13.90
N PRO A 1005 -38.82 14.61 15.07
CA PRO A 1005 -39.88 15.57 15.31
C PRO A 1005 -39.35 17.01 15.27
N THR A 1006 -40.07 17.90 14.59
CA THR A 1006 -39.72 19.32 14.52
C THR A 1006 -39.80 19.98 15.90
N PRO A 1007 -38.74 20.62 16.41
CA PRO A 1007 -38.78 21.30 17.70
C PRO A 1007 -39.85 22.41 17.72
N GLY A 1008 -40.73 22.39 18.72
CA GLY A 1008 -41.80 23.38 18.90
C GLY A 1008 -43.11 23.11 18.16
N ALA A 1009 -43.19 22.02 17.38
CA ALA A 1009 -44.44 21.55 16.79
C ALA A 1009 -44.96 20.36 17.61
N GLU A 1010 -45.66 20.65 18.72
CA GLU A 1010 -46.17 19.67 19.69
C GLU A 1010 -47.10 18.57 19.12
N ASN A 1011 -47.42 18.60 17.82
CA ASN A 1011 -48.25 17.62 17.12
C ASN A 1011 -47.78 17.28 15.69
N SER A 1012 -46.53 17.59 15.31
CA SER A 1012 -46.05 17.23 13.96
C SER A 1012 -45.76 15.72 13.91
N PRO A 1013 -46.48 14.93 13.10
CA PRO A 1013 -46.33 13.48 13.19
C PRO A 1013 -44.96 13.06 12.62
N THR A 1014 -44.20 12.34 13.44
CA THR A 1014 -43.10 11.34 13.19
C THR A 1014 -43.51 10.25 12.20
N SER A 1015 -44.23 10.63 11.17
CA SER A 1015 -44.91 9.77 10.20
C SER A 1015 -44.21 9.76 8.87
N THR A 1016 -42.93 10.16 8.82
CA THR A 1016 -42.14 10.05 7.61
C THR A 1016 -40.90 9.20 7.86
N VAL A 1017 -40.75 8.15 7.07
CA VAL A 1017 -39.53 7.35 7.00
C VAL A 1017 -38.83 7.65 5.67
N VAL A 1018 -37.50 7.72 5.71
CA VAL A 1018 -36.63 8.00 4.57
C VAL A 1018 -35.80 6.76 4.29
N SER A 1019 -35.68 6.37 3.02
CA SER A 1019 -35.00 5.15 2.61
C SER A 1019 -34.04 5.38 1.45
N THR A 1020 -32.97 4.59 1.42
CA THR A 1020 -31.98 4.59 0.34
C THR A 1020 -31.30 3.23 0.16
N GLY A 1021 -30.75 2.96 -1.03
CA GLY A 1021 -30.24 1.64 -1.37
C GLY A 1021 -29.60 1.51 -2.75
N GLN A 1022 -29.70 0.31 -3.29
CA GLN A 1022 -29.06 -0.15 -4.53
C GLN A 1022 -29.47 0.64 -5.78
N ASP A 1023 -30.68 1.18 -5.81
CA ASP A 1023 -31.17 1.96 -6.96
C ASP A 1023 -30.72 3.43 -6.94
N GLY A 1024 -30.02 3.86 -5.87
CA GLY A 1024 -29.46 5.20 -5.76
C GLY A 1024 -30.47 6.31 -5.47
N TRP A 1025 -31.73 5.98 -5.19
CA TRP A 1025 -32.75 6.97 -4.86
C TRP A 1025 -32.86 7.21 -3.36
N VAL A 1026 -33.24 8.43 -2.99
CA VAL A 1026 -33.67 8.79 -1.64
C VAL A 1026 -35.18 9.01 -1.69
N ARG A 1027 -35.94 8.25 -0.90
CA ARG A 1027 -37.40 8.27 -0.90
C ARG A 1027 -37.98 8.58 0.47
N PHE A 1028 -39.05 9.36 0.50
CA PHE A 1028 -39.74 9.77 1.72
C PHE A 1028 -41.15 9.18 1.72
N TRP A 1029 -41.52 8.48 2.78
CA TRP A 1029 -42.75 7.71 2.85
C TRP A 1029 -43.61 8.18 4.00
N ASN A 1030 -44.89 8.45 3.73
CA ASN A 1030 -45.83 8.71 4.80
C ASN A 1030 -46.26 7.39 5.44
N VAL A 1031 -45.82 7.16 6.66
CA VAL A 1031 -46.03 5.92 7.41
C VAL A 1031 -47.52 5.63 7.67
N LYS A 1032 -48.33 6.68 7.86
CA LYS A 1032 -49.78 6.55 8.12
C LYS A 1032 -50.59 6.17 6.88
N THR A 1033 -50.11 6.48 5.68
CA THR A 1033 -50.84 6.21 4.43
C THR A 1033 -50.15 5.18 3.53
N GLY A 1034 -48.86 4.91 3.77
CA GLY A 1034 -47.99 4.09 2.91
C GLY A 1034 -47.66 4.72 1.55
N LYS A 1035 -47.96 6.02 1.37
CA LYS A 1035 -47.72 6.71 0.11
C LYS A 1035 -46.33 7.35 0.09
N LEU A 1036 -45.68 7.27 -1.06
CA LEU A 1036 -44.49 8.06 -1.38
C LEU A 1036 -44.86 9.55 -1.36
N ILE A 1037 -44.14 10.33 -0.56
CA ILE A 1037 -44.30 11.79 -0.45
C ILE A 1037 -43.47 12.48 -1.53
N ARG A 1038 -42.21 12.04 -1.67
CA ARG A 1038 -41.24 12.58 -2.62
C ARG A 1038 -40.05 11.65 -2.78
N GLU A 1039 -39.32 11.84 -3.86
CA GLU A 1039 -38.07 11.15 -4.14
C GLU A 1039 -37.12 12.07 -4.88
N PHE A 1040 -35.82 11.84 -4.71
CA PHE A 1040 -34.79 12.46 -5.54
C PHE A 1040 -33.62 11.49 -5.72
N ASN A 1041 -32.87 11.65 -6.82
CA ASN A 1041 -31.67 10.88 -7.09
C ASN A 1041 -30.44 11.78 -6.95
N PRO A 1042 -29.59 11.56 -5.93
CA PRO A 1042 -28.27 12.19 -5.79
C PRO A 1042 -27.32 12.15 -6.99
N GLN A 1043 -27.55 11.22 -7.94
CA GLN A 1043 -26.63 10.88 -9.03
C GLN A 1043 -25.26 10.38 -8.50
N GLN A 1044 -25.28 9.55 -7.45
CA GLN A 1044 -24.08 9.02 -6.77
C GLN A 1044 -23.99 7.49 -6.84
N GLY A 1045 -24.71 6.86 -7.78
CA GLY A 1045 -24.78 5.40 -7.84
C GLY A 1045 -25.55 4.83 -6.66
N TRP A 1046 -25.14 3.67 -6.17
CA TRP A 1046 -25.79 2.99 -5.04
C TRP A 1046 -25.45 3.65 -3.70
N LEU A 1047 -26.43 3.72 -2.81
CA LEU A 1047 -26.34 4.45 -1.54
C LEU A 1047 -26.45 3.48 -0.37
N THR A 1048 -25.40 3.40 0.44
CA THR A 1048 -25.26 2.43 1.53
C THR A 1048 -25.75 2.98 2.86
N SER A 1049 -25.65 4.29 3.07
CA SER A 1049 -25.92 4.92 4.36
C SER A 1049 -26.67 6.24 4.23
N LEU A 1050 -27.53 6.50 5.22
CA LEU A 1050 -28.41 7.65 5.31
C LEU A 1050 -28.44 8.16 6.75
N ASN A 1051 -28.31 9.48 6.94
CA ASN A 1051 -28.60 10.15 8.20
C ASN A 1051 -29.41 11.43 7.96
N ILE A 1052 -30.06 11.91 9.01
CA ILE A 1052 -30.86 13.13 8.99
C ILE A 1052 -30.39 14.01 10.15
N THR A 1053 -30.23 15.31 9.91
CA THR A 1053 -29.83 16.24 10.97
C THR A 1053 -30.89 16.30 12.07
N PRO A 1054 -30.50 16.55 13.35
CA PRO A 1054 -31.44 16.58 14.47
C PRO A 1054 -32.57 17.61 14.31
N ASP A 1055 -32.32 18.70 13.58
CA ASP A 1055 -33.34 19.70 13.24
C ASP A 1055 -34.35 19.23 12.17
N GLY A 1056 -34.13 18.06 11.60
CA GLY A 1056 -34.97 17.43 10.58
C GLY A 1056 -34.89 18.08 9.20
N LYS A 1057 -33.95 18.99 8.93
CA LYS A 1057 -33.93 19.78 7.68
C LYS A 1057 -33.02 19.22 6.59
N THR A 1058 -31.97 18.51 6.97
CA THR A 1058 -30.92 18.06 6.06
C THR A 1058 -30.83 16.54 6.04
N VAL A 1059 -30.81 15.97 4.85
CA VAL A 1059 -30.52 14.57 4.59
C VAL A 1059 -29.08 14.43 4.13
N ILE A 1060 -28.37 13.48 4.72
CA ILE A 1060 -26.98 13.15 4.43
C ILE A 1060 -26.96 11.73 3.88
N VAL A 1061 -26.43 11.54 2.67
CA VAL A 1061 -26.24 10.19 2.10
C VAL A 1061 -24.84 10.00 1.56
N ALA A 1062 -24.42 8.74 1.56
CA ALA A 1062 -23.19 8.28 0.95
C ALA A 1062 -23.32 6.83 0.49
N GLY A 1063 -22.41 6.42 -0.39
CA GLY A 1063 -22.33 5.06 -0.91
C GLY A 1063 -21.21 4.92 -1.92
N GLU A 1064 -21.56 4.61 -3.16
CA GLU A 1064 -20.61 4.47 -4.26
C GLU A 1064 -19.82 5.75 -4.54
N GLY A 1065 -18.56 5.57 -4.93
CA GLY A 1065 -17.70 6.67 -5.36
C GLY A 1065 -17.11 7.52 -4.24
N GLY A 1066 -17.36 7.19 -2.96
CA GLY A 1066 -16.70 7.81 -1.81
C GLY A 1066 -17.15 9.24 -1.51
N ILE A 1067 -18.35 9.60 -1.96
CA ILE A 1067 -18.91 10.94 -1.89
C ILE A 1067 -19.89 11.02 -0.72
N ILE A 1068 -19.81 12.11 0.04
CA ILE A 1068 -20.82 12.50 1.04
C ILE A 1068 -21.59 13.68 0.44
N GLY A 1069 -22.91 13.55 0.35
CA GLY A 1069 -23.76 14.65 -0.05
C GLY A 1069 -24.75 15.06 1.03
N LEU A 1070 -25.13 16.32 0.98
CA LEU A 1070 -26.10 16.95 1.87
C LEU A 1070 -27.20 17.59 1.02
N TRP A 1071 -28.46 17.28 1.34
CA TRP A 1071 -29.63 17.77 0.64
C TRP A 1071 -30.66 18.29 1.61
N GLU A 1072 -31.39 19.32 1.21
CA GLU A 1072 -32.64 19.68 1.87
C GLU A 1072 -33.70 18.62 1.60
N LEU A 1073 -34.71 18.56 2.47
CA LEU A 1073 -35.85 17.64 2.30
C LEU A 1073 -36.56 17.78 0.95
N ASN A 1074 -36.47 18.92 0.27
CA ASN A 1074 -37.07 19.16 -1.05
C ASN A 1074 -36.24 18.60 -2.22
N GLY A 1075 -35.10 17.96 -1.95
CA GLY A 1075 -34.16 17.44 -2.96
C GLY A 1075 -33.15 18.47 -3.45
N ARG A 1076 -33.18 19.71 -2.96
CA ARG A 1076 -32.18 20.74 -3.28
C ARG A 1076 -30.85 20.36 -2.63
N LYS A 1077 -29.83 20.15 -3.46
CA LYS A 1077 -28.46 19.91 -3.00
C LYS A 1077 -27.94 21.13 -2.24
N ILE A 1078 -27.52 20.90 -1.00
CA ILE A 1078 -26.84 21.89 -0.16
C ILE A 1078 -25.34 21.87 -0.47
N ARG A 1079 -24.74 20.66 -0.42
CA ARG A 1079 -23.31 20.47 -0.59
C ARG A 1079 -23.00 19.01 -0.97
N GLN A 1080 -21.84 18.81 -1.56
CA GLN A 1080 -21.27 17.49 -1.82
C GLN A 1080 -19.76 17.60 -1.78
N PHE A 1081 -19.09 16.64 -1.16
CA PHE A 1081 -17.64 16.57 -1.09
C PHE A 1081 -17.19 15.10 -1.10
N ARG A 1082 -15.95 14.87 -1.54
CA ARG A 1082 -15.35 13.53 -1.53
C ARG A 1082 -14.77 13.28 -0.14
N GLY A 1083 -15.29 12.26 0.55
CA GLY A 1083 -14.80 11.86 1.86
C GLY A 1083 -13.77 10.72 1.78
N HIS A 1084 -13.96 9.79 0.83
CA HIS A 1084 -13.15 8.58 0.71
C HIS A 1084 -12.73 8.34 -0.74
N MET A 1085 -11.67 7.55 -0.91
CA MET A 1085 -11.22 7.11 -2.25
C MET A 1085 -11.96 5.87 -2.74
N SER A 1086 -12.71 5.23 -1.86
CA SER A 1086 -13.52 4.04 -2.10
C SER A 1086 -14.95 4.26 -1.64
N SER A 1087 -15.83 3.28 -1.83
CA SER A 1087 -17.21 3.34 -1.35
C SER A 1087 -17.27 3.56 0.16
N ILE A 1088 -18.18 4.43 0.58
CA ILE A 1088 -18.52 4.63 1.99
C ILE A 1088 -19.51 3.55 2.39
N LEU A 1089 -19.28 2.89 3.52
CA LEU A 1089 -20.14 1.82 4.01
C LEU A 1089 -21.08 2.28 5.11
N SER A 1090 -20.66 3.26 5.92
CA SER A 1090 -21.44 3.77 7.03
C SER A 1090 -21.19 5.25 7.28
N LEU A 1091 -22.25 5.97 7.63
CA LEU A 1091 -22.22 7.34 8.11
C LEU A 1091 -22.75 7.40 9.55
N GLY A 1092 -22.20 8.29 10.34
CA GLY A 1092 -22.68 8.68 11.67
C GLY A 1092 -22.77 10.19 11.76
N LEU A 1093 -23.62 10.67 12.66
CA LEU A 1093 -23.82 12.10 12.89
C LEU A 1093 -23.70 12.38 14.38
N SER A 1094 -22.99 13.44 14.75
CA SER A 1094 -22.94 13.88 16.15
C SER A 1094 -24.31 14.38 16.62
N GLN A 1095 -24.55 14.31 17.92
CA GLN A 1095 -25.84 14.71 18.51
C GLN A 1095 -26.22 16.18 18.25
N ASP A 1096 -25.22 17.06 18.18
CA ASP A 1096 -25.42 18.47 17.82
C ASP A 1096 -25.71 18.68 16.33
N GLY A 1097 -25.55 17.65 15.50
CA GLY A 1097 -25.75 17.69 14.06
C GLY A 1097 -24.63 18.42 13.31
N GLU A 1098 -23.50 18.71 13.95
CA GLU A 1098 -22.45 19.54 13.37
C GLU A 1098 -21.26 18.76 12.82
N MET A 1099 -21.14 17.46 13.16
CA MET A 1099 -20.09 16.57 12.68
C MET A 1099 -20.66 15.34 11.98
N ILE A 1100 -20.02 14.97 10.87
CA ILE A 1100 -20.28 13.74 10.13
C ILE A 1100 -19.10 12.82 10.36
N VAL A 1101 -19.36 11.55 10.66
CA VAL A 1101 -18.34 10.51 10.66
C VAL A 1101 -18.62 9.55 9.50
N SER A 1102 -17.59 9.13 8.78
CA SER A 1102 -17.70 8.20 7.66
C SER A 1102 -16.67 7.07 7.76
N ALA A 1103 -17.09 5.85 7.45
CA ALA A 1103 -16.21 4.69 7.28
C ALA A 1103 -16.23 4.24 5.82
N GLY A 1104 -15.04 4.12 5.23
CA GLY A 1104 -14.86 3.66 3.86
C GLY A 1104 -14.39 2.21 3.76
N GLN A 1105 -14.56 1.64 2.57
CA GLN A 1105 -13.99 0.35 2.20
C GLN A 1105 -12.44 0.39 2.12
N ASP A 1106 -11.87 1.59 2.11
CA ASP A 1106 -10.44 1.88 2.22
C ASP A 1106 -9.87 1.64 3.63
N GLY A 1107 -10.72 1.25 4.60
CA GLY A 1107 -10.33 1.01 5.98
C GLY A 1107 -10.07 2.30 6.76
N ILE A 1108 -10.43 3.45 6.20
CA ILE A 1108 -10.26 4.76 6.82
C ILE A 1108 -11.57 5.16 7.48
N VAL A 1109 -11.46 5.76 8.66
CA VAL A 1109 -12.57 6.45 9.33
C VAL A 1109 -12.25 7.93 9.40
N SER A 1110 -13.14 8.76 8.87
CA SER A 1110 -12.95 10.20 8.79
C SER A 1110 -14.06 10.94 9.54
N VAL A 1111 -13.68 11.99 10.26
CA VAL A 1111 -14.59 12.92 10.95
C VAL A 1111 -14.55 14.24 10.22
N TRP A 1112 -15.70 14.80 9.91
CA TRP A 1112 -15.89 16.01 9.11
C TRP A 1112 -16.78 16.98 9.86
N ALA A 1113 -16.54 18.27 9.68
CA ALA A 1113 -17.56 19.26 9.96
C ALA A 1113 -18.69 19.16 8.93
N LEU A 1114 -19.90 19.61 9.27
CA LEU A 1114 -21.04 19.68 8.34
C LEU A 1114 -20.73 20.54 7.10
N SER A 1115 -19.74 21.44 7.19
CA SER A 1115 -19.21 22.23 6.07
C SER A 1115 -18.42 21.41 5.05
N GLY A 1116 -18.04 20.17 5.36
CA GLY A 1116 -17.19 19.29 4.55
C GLY A 1116 -15.70 19.42 4.84
N GLN A 1117 -15.30 20.19 5.86
CA GLN A 1117 -13.91 20.30 6.28
C GLN A 1117 -13.50 19.07 7.13
N PRO A 1118 -12.35 18.44 6.88
CA PRO A 1118 -11.88 17.32 7.68
C PRO A 1118 -11.46 17.78 9.09
N ILE A 1119 -11.92 17.06 10.12
CA ILE A 1119 -11.57 17.28 11.52
C ILE A 1119 -10.52 16.26 11.99
N ALA A 1120 -10.75 14.98 11.70
CA ALA A 1120 -9.89 13.89 12.12
C ALA A 1120 -9.93 12.74 11.10
N THR A 1121 -8.84 11.98 11.03
CA THR A 1121 -8.78 10.75 10.22
C THR A 1121 -8.09 9.67 11.05
N VAL A 1122 -8.64 8.46 11.03
CA VAL A 1122 -8.17 7.29 11.77
C VAL A 1122 -7.89 6.18 10.77
N ASN A 1123 -6.66 5.67 10.78
CA ASN A 1123 -6.15 4.74 9.75
C ASN A 1123 -5.63 3.43 10.36
N ASP A 1124 -5.80 3.23 11.67
CA ASP A 1124 -5.13 2.16 12.42
C ASP A 1124 -6.02 0.91 12.58
N GLN A 1125 -7.16 0.86 11.88
CA GLN A 1125 -8.07 -0.28 11.92
C GLN A 1125 -7.69 -1.30 10.83
N ALA A 1126 -7.34 -2.51 11.25
CA ALA A 1126 -7.02 -3.58 10.31
C ALA A 1126 -8.29 -4.14 9.65
N GLY A 1127 -8.53 -3.84 8.38
CA GLY A 1127 -9.63 -4.42 7.59
C GLY A 1127 -10.79 -3.47 7.32
N ILE A 1128 -11.85 -3.97 6.70
CA ILE A 1128 -13.02 -3.16 6.29
C ILE A 1128 -13.89 -2.84 7.50
N SER A 1129 -14.16 -1.55 7.72
CA SER A 1129 -15.11 -1.07 8.74
C SER A 1129 -16.52 -1.03 8.16
N TYR A 1130 -17.38 -1.96 8.56
CA TYR A 1130 -18.74 -2.08 8.04
C TYR A 1130 -19.70 -1.05 8.65
N THR A 1131 -19.45 -0.64 9.89
CA THR A 1131 -20.40 0.12 10.70
C THR A 1131 -19.68 1.06 11.65
N LEU A 1132 -20.33 2.17 11.94
CA LEU A 1132 -19.93 3.10 12.98
C LEU A 1132 -21.16 3.73 13.65
N ASP A 1133 -20.98 4.24 14.85
CA ASP A 1133 -21.98 5.06 15.53
C ASP A 1133 -21.33 6.10 16.45
N VAL A 1134 -22.00 7.23 16.68
CA VAL A 1134 -21.52 8.32 17.54
C VAL A 1134 -22.38 8.40 18.80
N SER A 1135 -21.73 8.34 19.96
CA SER A 1135 -22.41 8.40 21.25
C SER A 1135 -23.21 9.70 21.40
N PRO A 1136 -24.48 9.62 21.83
CA PRO A 1136 -25.30 10.78 22.13
C PRO A 1136 -24.95 11.44 23.48
N ALA A 1137 -23.93 10.96 24.21
CA ALA A 1137 -23.49 11.58 25.45
C ALA A 1137 -22.55 12.77 25.21
N ALA A 1138 -22.48 13.69 26.19
CA ALA A 1138 -21.62 14.88 26.14
C ALA A 1138 -20.13 14.55 25.90
N SER A 1139 -19.66 13.40 26.40
CA SER A 1139 -18.40 12.80 25.96
C SER A 1139 -18.66 11.99 24.69
N GLN A 1140 -18.61 12.66 23.53
CA GLN A 1140 -18.85 12.00 22.25
C GLN A 1140 -17.77 10.93 22.03
N HIS A 1141 -18.17 9.67 22.05
CA HIS A 1141 -17.34 8.54 21.66
C HIS A 1141 -17.80 8.05 20.29
N LEU A 1142 -16.85 7.65 19.45
CA LEU A 1142 -17.09 6.96 18.20
C LEU A 1142 -16.84 5.48 18.41
N ALA A 1143 -17.83 4.65 18.09
CA ALA A 1143 -17.66 3.20 17.98
C ALA A 1143 -17.50 2.83 16.51
N VAL A 1144 -16.53 1.97 16.20
CA VAL A 1144 -16.33 1.44 14.85
C VAL A 1144 -16.09 -0.06 14.94
N ALA A 1145 -16.70 -0.81 14.03
CA ALA A 1145 -16.48 -2.25 13.93
C ALA A 1145 -16.61 -2.75 12.49
N GLY A 1146 -16.10 -3.95 12.25
CA GLY A 1146 -16.12 -4.53 10.90
C GLY A 1146 -15.61 -5.95 10.82
N GLN A 1147 -14.84 -6.23 9.77
CA GLN A 1147 -14.42 -7.58 9.37
C GLN A 1147 -13.51 -8.30 10.39
N ASN A 1148 -12.76 -7.55 11.19
CA ASN A 1148 -11.71 -8.09 12.08
C ASN A 1148 -12.23 -8.55 13.46
N ASP A 1149 -13.55 -8.55 13.67
CA ASP A 1149 -14.20 -8.90 14.94
C ASP A 1149 -13.78 -8.00 16.12
N GLN A 1150 -13.19 -6.84 15.84
CA GLN A 1150 -12.81 -5.86 16.84
C GLN A 1150 -13.83 -4.73 16.89
N VAL A 1151 -14.02 -4.20 18.10
CA VAL A 1151 -14.73 -2.94 18.34
C VAL A 1151 -13.71 -1.93 18.83
N TYR A 1152 -13.64 -0.82 18.11
CA TYR A 1152 -12.80 0.33 18.44
C TYR A 1152 -13.69 1.40 19.06
N LEU A 1153 -13.35 1.83 20.27
CA LEU A 1153 -14.01 2.94 20.93
C LEU A 1153 -13.04 4.11 21.07
N MET A 1154 -13.30 5.16 20.29
CA MET A 1154 -12.45 6.34 20.22
C MET A 1154 -13.17 7.55 20.84
N PRO A 1155 -12.55 8.27 21.78
CA PRO A 1155 -13.06 9.54 22.27
C PRO A 1155 -12.87 10.67 21.23
N LEU A 1156 -13.91 11.47 20.99
CA LEU A 1156 -13.85 12.70 20.20
C LEU A 1156 -13.61 13.88 21.15
N TYR A 1157 -12.35 14.26 21.31
CA TYR A 1157 -11.94 15.31 22.24
C TYR A 1157 -12.10 16.72 21.68
N SER A 1158 -12.53 17.66 22.52
CA SER A 1158 -12.50 19.08 22.19
C SER A 1158 -11.06 19.59 22.08
N LEU A 1159 -10.83 20.73 21.41
CA LEU A 1159 -9.50 21.33 21.32
C LEU A 1159 -8.87 21.62 22.71
N PRO A 1160 -9.61 22.17 23.70
CA PRO A 1160 -9.10 22.28 25.08
C PRO A 1160 -8.65 20.94 25.69
N ASP A 1161 -9.43 19.87 25.48
CA ASP A 1161 -9.11 18.53 26.00
C ASP A 1161 -7.86 17.95 25.31
N LEU A 1162 -7.73 18.14 24.00
CA LEU A 1162 -6.54 17.73 23.23
C LEU A 1162 -5.29 18.46 23.75
N ILE A 1163 -5.38 19.77 24.01
CA ILE A 1163 -4.28 20.56 24.60
C ILE A 1163 -3.94 20.06 26.00
N GLN A 1164 -4.95 19.81 26.83
CA GLN A 1164 -4.74 19.29 28.19
C GLN A 1164 -4.05 17.92 28.16
N GLN A 1165 -4.46 17.03 27.27
CA GLN A 1165 -3.82 15.73 27.09
C GLN A 1165 -2.39 15.85 26.56
N GLY A 1166 -2.15 16.76 25.61
CA GLY A 1166 -0.79 17.04 25.14
C GLY A 1166 0.10 17.52 26.29
N CYS A 1167 -0.40 18.43 27.12
CA CYS A 1167 0.32 18.87 28.31
C CYS A 1167 0.50 17.77 29.35
N HIS A 1168 -0.47 16.86 29.50
CA HIS A 1168 -0.34 15.70 30.37
C HIS A 1168 0.74 14.73 29.86
N TRP A 1169 0.80 14.49 28.55
CA TRP A 1169 1.83 13.66 27.91
C TRP A 1169 3.23 14.27 28.10
N LEU A 1170 3.35 15.59 27.95
CA LEU A 1170 4.61 16.32 28.12
C LEU A 1170 5.02 16.53 29.59
N ASN A 1171 4.29 15.97 30.57
CA ASN A 1171 4.54 16.22 31.99
C ASN A 1171 5.99 15.98 32.42
N ASP A 1172 6.61 14.89 31.93
CA ASP A 1172 8.00 14.56 32.25
C ASP A 1172 8.99 15.41 31.44
N PHE A 1173 8.70 15.65 30.15
CA PHE A 1173 9.54 16.41 29.24
C PHE A 1173 9.65 17.89 29.63
N ARG A 1174 8.55 18.52 30.08
CA ARG A 1174 8.50 19.95 30.40
C ARG A 1174 9.30 20.35 31.63
N VAL A 1175 9.68 19.41 32.49
CA VAL A 1175 10.46 19.71 33.71
C VAL A 1175 11.84 20.25 33.36
N THR A 1176 12.45 19.70 32.30
CA THR A 1176 13.81 20.05 31.87
C THR A 1176 13.85 20.89 30.58
N HIS A 1177 12.70 21.17 29.96
CA HIS A 1177 12.60 21.88 28.68
C HIS A 1177 11.72 23.14 28.78
N LEU A 1178 12.36 24.31 28.75
CA LEU A 1178 11.71 25.62 28.94
C LEU A 1178 10.59 25.92 27.93
N THR A 1179 10.73 25.51 26.67
CA THR A 1179 9.71 25.71 25.62
C THR A 1179 8.44 24.91 25.93
N ALA A 1180 8.58 23.64 26.30
CA ALA A 1180 7.45 22.81 26.72
C ALA A 1180 6.80 23.33 28.02
N GLN A 1181 7.58 23.91 28.93
CA GLN A 1181 7.06 24.54 30.14
C GLN A 1181 6.23 25.80 29.82
N ALA A 1182 6.66 26.61 28.84
CA ALA A 1182 5.92 27.78 28.37
C ALA A 1182 4.62 27.38 27.65
N ALA A 1183 4.67 26.36 26.79
CA ALA A 1183 3.50 25.81 26.11
C ALA A 1183 2.51 25.13 27.07
N CYS A 1184 3.01 24.53 28.16
CA CYS A 1184 2.22 23.80 29.15
C CYS A 1184 2.57 24.25 30.59
N PRO A 1185 2.12 25.44 31.02
CA PRO A 1185 2.34 25.91 32.38
C PRO A 1185 1.71 24.95 33.41
N ALA A 1186 2.32 24.86 34.59
CA ALA A 1186 1.72 24.14 35.70
C ALA A 1186 0.36 24.78 36.06
N PRO A 1187 -0.67 23.98 36.39
CA PRO A 1187 -1.91 24.54 36.91
C PRO A 1187 -1.58 25.40 38.14
N PRO A 1188 -2.17 26.61 38.29
CA PRO A 1188 -1.95 27.40 39.48
C PRO A 1188 -2.33 26.54 40.69
N ASN A 1189 -1.43 26.44 41.67
CA ASN A 1189 -1.70 25.73 42.92
C ASN A 1189 -3.05 26.23 43.46
N ARG A 1190 -4.05 25.34 43.48
CA ARG A 1190 -5.30 25.60 44.20
C ARG A 1190 -4.92 25.60 45.68
N HIS A 1191 -4.68 26.80 46.21
CA HIS A 1191 -4.72 27.08 47.64
C HIS A 1191 -6.17 27.12 48.11
#